data_AF-N9GEV5-F1
#
_entry.id   AF-N9GEV5-F1
#
_cell.length_a   1.000
_cell.length_b   1.000
_cell.length_c   1.000
_cell.angle_alpha   90.00
_cell.angle_beta   90.00
_cell.angle_gamma   90.00
#
_symmetry.space_group_name_H-M   'P 1'
#
loop_
_entity.id
_entity.type
_entity.pdbx_description
1 polymer ?
#
loop_
_entity_poly.entity_id
_entity_poly.type
_entity_poly.pdbx_seq_one_letter_code
_entity_poly.pdbx_strand_id
1 'polypeptide(L)'
;MSVPEQTPYVEYTANGSTTNFALEFDCDKQEYLIVTLDEVEPPVGSWNLTGNSVVFLNAPSNGVKVEIKRNTPFSRTTDYQTYNNSFRPPAVNKDFDLIWWKLQELGYRDHVIWLALLKEIDDRKLADTNMLDYILNQDNALKADYIDRDAKLKTYIDQMISLVTGDPSFQGIFADFVIDGDKNQKTINAEQNERKSVKLWSDGIVDALSKYDNVDFDNNETLTSTVQLSSNKSVLSNSHTLNQTTATTIVLEADYAASDIMIDGLHILQDKSGPIGGGTDNNHAVVKIKGGTRNTIKHVTSDGQLGLSFGMGEIGASDRRSKFNTAYNIAFLNTHMGVEHIGAAYNHTRDIVVAPTEFKGIFHGIRITGYDNIENPAETAHAPAHANSGSDYYIRNMTNGISVQNSAKYNSYDRIFVTETDRALQLLQGTVVGNNPTMNHFNVIAEKVGQALVNQGGNHNDFELLVDGSLFSDQGIQELTGYTGKGFNRYSGIIKNSAKTGAQFRYSHNLYNLQVSSAVGNGVNINGSYGNGTLTVNGATGTGVSLAGNYNNLQVVATECLNALVVAGAGNTVNIQTDGNVQITGSGNTIIGRIGGNLTVTGNGNKFIGEVIGTVTRTGTTGNNFSGLKGWSETVVLSELTTDGSARITVAVPKHTSAQIRSIFATIPANTNEYELKVISISGANVVFELQNGSGGGVASTAVTFNYSYFCS
;
A
#
# COMPACT_ATOMS: atom_id res chain seq x y z
N MET A 1 -27.89 32.71 4.55
CA MET A 1 -27.83 32.48 3.10
C MET A 1 -26.48 31.85 2.82
N SER A 2 -26.35 31.04 1.78
CA SER A 2 -25.06 30.46 1.39
C SER A 2 -24.13 31.54 0.84
N VAL A 3 -22.84 31.46 1.15
CA VAL A 3 -21.81 32.34 0.58
C VAL A 3 -21.65 32.04 -0.92
N PRO A 4 -21.82 33.02 -1.83
CA PRO A 4 -21.60 32.81 -3.26
C PRO A 4 -20.10 32.68 -3.59
N GLU A 5 -19.80 32.18 -4.78
CA GLU A 5 -18.44 32.19 -5.31
C GLU A 5 -17.98 33.63 -5.56
N GLN A 6 -16.81 33.98 -5.02
CA GLN A 6 -16.25 35.33 -5.05
C GLN A 6 -14.73 35.23 -5.17
N THR A 7 -14.12 36.18 -5.89
CA THR A 7 -12.66 36.32 -5.94
C THR A 7 -12.22 37.23 -4.78
N PRO A 8 -11.41 36.74 -3.81
CA PRO A 8 -11.03 37.50 -2.62
C PRO A 8 -9.92 38.53 -2.88
N TYR A 9 -9.89 39.13 -4.06
CA TYR A 9 -8.89 40.07 -4.54
C TYR A 9 -9.50 41.07 -5.53
N VAL A 10 -9.14 42.34 -5.42
CA VAL A 10 -9.44 43.38 -6.40
C VAL A 10 -8.29 44.37 -6.51
N GLU A 11 -8.09 44.91 -7.70
CA GLU A 11 -7.04 45.87 -8.02
C GLU A 11 -7.63 47.11 -8.69
N TYR A 12 -7.16 48.28 -8.29
CA TYR A 12 -7.49 49.57 -8.90
C TYR A 12 -6.24 50.38 -9.23
N THR A 13 -6.34 51.28 -10.20
CA THR A 13 -5.35 52.33 -10.42
C THR A 13 -5.91 53.65 -9.91
N ALA A 14 -5.25 54.25 -8.91
CA ALA A 14 -5.68 55.51 -8.32
C ALA A 14 -5.53 56.68 -9.29
N ASN A 15 -6.46 57.63 -9.24
CA ASN A 15 -6.47 58.83 -10.10
C ASN A 15 -6.00 60.11 -9.38
N GLY A 16 -5.52 60.01 -8.13
CA GLY A 16 -5.11 61.17 -7.32
C GLY A 16 -6.24 61.91 -6.60
N SER A 17 -7.50 61.49 -6.74
CA SER A 17 -8.67 62.18 -6.15
C SER A 17 -9.71 61.27 -5.49
N THR A 18 -9.86 60.03 -5.97
CA THR A 18 -10.77 59.03 -5.42
C THR A 18 -10.25 58.50 -4.09
N THR A 19 -11.08 58.54 -3.05
CA THR A 19 -10.78 57.97 -1.73
C THR A 19 -11.52 56.67 -1.44
N ASN A 20 -12.56 56.34 -2.20
CA ASN A 20 -13.42 55.18 -1.97
C ASN A 20 -13.22 54.11 -3.04
N PHE A 21 -12.81 52.91 -2.62
CA PHE A 21 -12.55 51.75 -3.49
C PHE A 21 -13.46 50.60 -3.06
N ALA A 22 -14.39 50.19 -3.93
CA ALA A 22 -15.37 49.16 -3.63
C ALA A 22 -14.72 47.77 -3.51
N LEU A 23 -15.33 46.89 -2.71
CA LEU A 23 -14.98 45.47 -2.69
C LEU A 23 -15.92 44.72 -3.65
N GLU A 24 -15.38 43.70 -4.32
CA GLU A 24 -16.14 42.75 -5.15
C GLU A 24 -16.44 41.44 -4.40
N PHE A 25 -16.07 41.37 -3.14
CA PHE A 25 -16.23 40.22 -2.25
C PHE A 25 -16.67 40.68 -0.87
N ASP A 26 -17.34 39.80 -0.13
CA ASP A 26 -17.83 40.12 1.22
C ASP A 26 -16.68 40.16 2.23
N CYS A 27 -16.70 41.12 3.15
CA CYS A 27 -15.74 41.19 4.25
C CYS A 27 -16.38 41.69 5.54
N ASP A 28 -16.23 40.93 6.63
CA ASP A 28 -16.86 41.22 7.91
C ASP A 28 -16.14 42.32 8.70
N LYS A 29 -14.81 42.39 8.60
CA LYS A 29 -13.99 43.30 9.41
C LYS A 29 -12.80 43.84 8.63
N GLN A 30 -12.38 45.04 9.00
CA GLN A 30 -11.18 45.68 8.48
C GLN A 30 -9.92 44.81 8.67
N GLU A 31 -9.80 44.13 9.83
CA GLU A 31 -8.65 43.28 10.15
C GLU A 31 -8.52 42.04 9.25
N TYR A 32 -9.55 41.73 8.45
CA TYR A 32 -9.52 40.64 7.47
C TYR A 32 -9.13 41.12 6.08
N LEU A 33 -8.76 42.40 5.91
CA LEU A 33 -8.25 42.92 4.65
C LEU A 33 -6.77 43.24 4.78
N ILE A 34 -6.05 42.98 3.71
CA ILE A 34 -4.72 43.55 3.49
C ILE A 34 -4.86 44.49 2.30
N VAL A 35 -4.44 45.74 2.51
CA VAL A 35 -4.49 46.80 1.50
C VAL A 35 -3.07 47.25 1.23
N THR A 36 -2.68 47.30 -0.03
CA THR A 36 -1.35 47.76 -0.46
C THR A 36 -1.48 48.88 -1.49
N LEU A 37 -0.53 49.83 -1.41
CA LEU A 37 -0.30 50.87 -2.40
C LEU A 37 1.07 50.58 -3.03
N ASP A 38 1.08 50.17 -4.30
CA ASP A 38 2.28 49.67 -5.00
C ASP A 38 3.05 48.64 -4.15
N GLU A 39 2.35 47.57 -3.72
CA GLU A 39 2.88 46.48 -2.89
C GLU A 39 3.29 46.86 -1.44
N VAL A 40 3.15 48.14 -1.05
CA VAL A 40 3.49 48.61 0.31
C VAL A 40 2.23 48.85 1.13
N GLU A 41 2.16 48.32 2.35
CA GLU A 41 1.04 48.57 3.25
C GLU A 41 1.03 50.05 3.69
N PRO A 42 -0.10 50.76 3.52
CA PRO A 42 -0.18 52.17 3.89
C PRO A 42 -0.14 52.32 5.42
N PRO A 43 0.20 53.51 5.95
CA PRO A 43 0.31 53.72 7.39
C PRO A 43 -0.95 53.29 8.16
N VAL A 44 -0.76 52.66 9.32
CA VAL A 44 -1.89 52.20 10.17
C VAL A 44 -2.86 53.36 10.43
N GLY A 45 -4.14 53.13 10.15
CA GLY A 45 -5.22 54.12 10.31
C GLY A 45 -5.41 55.07 9.13
N SER A 46 -4.65 54.94 8.03
CA SER A 46 -4.83 55.78 6.83
C SER A 46 -6.06 55.45 6.00
N TRP A 47 -6.75 54.35 6.31
CA TRP A 47 -7.97 53.88 5.65
C TRP A 47 -8.86 53.12 6.63
N ASN A 48 -10.15 53.00 6.30
CA ASN A 48 -11.11 52.20 7.05
C ASN A 48 -12.02 51.39 6.11
N LEU A 49 -12.53 50.25 6.60
CA LEU A 49 -13.60 49.52 5.94
C LEU A 49 -14.95 50.16 6.29
N THR A 50 -15.64 50.73 5.30
CA THR A 50 -16.98 51.33 5.49
C THR A 50 -17.96 50.72 4.49
N GLY A 51 -18.96 49.99 5.00
CA GLY A 51 -19.83 49.19 4.15
C GLY A 51 -19.01 48.14 3.39
N ASN A 52 -19.19 48.07 2.08
CA ASN A 52 -18.44 47.14 1.22
C ASN A 52 -17.31 47.86 0.45
N SER A 53 -16.57 48.76 1.12
CA SER A 53 -15.53 49.55 0.46
C SER A 53 -14.40 49.97 1.41
N VAL A 54 -13.19 50.04 0.87
CA VAL A 54 -12.00 50.62 1.52
C VAL A 54 -11.99 52.12 1.26
N VAL A 55 -12.04 52.92 2.33
CA VAL A 55 -12.07 54.38 2.26
C VAL A 55 -10.79 54.95 2.87
N PHE A 56 -9.97 55.60 2.04
CA PHE A 56 -8.75 56.29 2.48
C PHE A 56 -9.05 57.68 3.03
N LEU A 57 -8.29 58.10 4.05
CA LEU A 57 -8.36 59.47 4.60
C LEU A 57 -7.86 60.53 3.61
N ASN A 58 -6.83 60.18 2.83
CA ASN A 58 -6.29 60.99 1.74
C ASN A 58 -6.26 60.14 0.46
N ALA A 59 -6.63 60.71 -0.68
CA ALA A 59 -6.63 59.98 -1.95
C ALA A 59 -5.21 59.49 -2.28
N PRO A 60 -5.04 58.20 -2.66
CA PRO A 60 -3.75 57.72 -3.16
C PRO A 60 -3.33 58.50 -4.41
N SER A 61 -2.01 58.68 -4.59
CA SER A 61 -1.45 59.46 -5.70
C SER A 61 -1.84 58.88 -7.06
N ASN A 62 -1.96 59.75 -8.08
CA ASN A 62 -2.32 59.30 -9.43
C ASN A 62 -1.30 58.29 -9.96
N GLY A 63 -1.79 57.16 -10.49
CA GLY A 63 -0.99 56.07 -11.03
C GLY A 63 -0.62 54.98 -10.03
N VAL A 64 -0.83 55.19 -8.72
CA VAL A 64 -0.56 54.17 -7.69
C VAL A 64 -1.54 53.02 -7.83
N LYS A 65 -1.04 51.78 -7.78
CA LYS A 65 -1.84 50.57 -7.76
C LYS A 65 -2.37 50.34 -6.34
N VAL A 66 -3.68 50.27 -6.19
CA VAL A 66 -4.36 49.95 -4.95
C VAL A 66 -4.81 48.49 -5.03
N GLU A 67 -4.20 47.62 -4.24
CA GLU A 67 -4.59 46.21 -4.18
C GLU A 67 -5.26 45.92 -2.84
N ILE A 68 -6.36 45.19 -2.90
CA ILE A 68 -7.15 44.84 -1.72
C ILE A 68 -7.41 43.34 -1.75
N LYS A 69 -6.95 42.63 -0.72
CA LYS A 69 -7.11 41.17 -0.58
C LYS A 69 -7.75 40.79 0.74
N ARG A 70 -8.60 39.76 0.73
CA ARG A 70 -9.17 39.18 1.95
C ARG A 70 -8.19 38.17 2.57
N ASN A 71 -8.04 38.22 3.89
CA ASN A 71 -7.23 37.32 4.69
C ASN A 71 -7.92 37.03 6.03
N THR A 72 -8.92 36.16 5.98
CA THR A 72 -9.68 35.71 7.14
C THR A 72 -8.78 34.87 8.08
N PRO A 73 -8.84 35.04 9.41
CA PRO A 73 -7.97 34.32 10.34
C PRO A 73 -8.33 32.82 10.47
N PHE A 74 -7.32 31.98 10.75
CA PHE A 74 -7.48 30.54 11.06
C PHE A 74 -7.93 30.30 12.50
N SER A 75 -8.98 30.99 12.94
CA SER A 75 -9.44 30.89 14.32
C SER A 75 -10.95 30.97 14.39
N ARG A 76 -11.54 30.09 15.20
CA ARG A 76 -12.93 30.19 15.62
C ARG A 76 -12.97 30.84 17.01
N THR A 77 -13.64 31.98 17.12
CA THR A 77 -13.76 32.73 18.38
C THR A 77 -15.05 32.41 19.15
N THR A 78 -15.99 31.68 18.54
CA THR A 78 -17.29 31.34 19.12
C THR A 78 -17.25 29.98 19.83
N ASP A 79 -17.67 29.92 21.09
CA ASP A 79 -17.90 28.68 21.84
C ASP A 79 -19.40 28.31 21.84
N TYR A 80 -19.71 27.03 21.65
CA TYR A 80 -21.09 26.52 21.60
C TYR A 80 -21.39 25.75 22.90
N GLN A 81 -21.71 26.45 23.99
CA GLN A 81 -21.96 25.80 25.29
C GLN A 81 -23.43 25.40 25.48
N THR A 82 -23.64 24.25 26.11
CA THR A 82 -24.95 23.58 26.29
C THR A 82 -25.84 24.22 27.37
N TYR A 83 -25.33 25.12 28.21
CA TYR A 83 -26.03 25.57 29.42
C TYR A 83 -26.88 26.85 29.24
N ASN A 84 -26.86 27.51 28.07
CA ASN A 84 -27.56 28.80 27.87
C ASN A 84 -28.30 28.95 26.51
N ASN A 85 -28.61 27.86 25.79
CA ASN A 85 -29.25 27.92 24.46
C ASN A 85 -28.46 28.79 23.44
N SER A 86 -27.13 28.69 23.42
CA SER A 86 -26.26 29.46 22.51
C SER A 86 -26.07 28.85 21.11
N PHE A 87 -26.78 27.77 20.76
CA PHE A 87 -26.85 27.28 19.38
C PHE A 87 -27.76 28.18 18.52
N ARG A 88 -27.36 29.44 18.35
CA ARG A 88 -28.09 30.43 17.56
C ARG A 88 -27.69 30.27 16.09
N PRO A 89 -28.62 30.01 15.16
CA PRO A 89 -28.31 29.85 13.74
C PRO A 89 -27.43 30.97 13.13
N PRO A 90 -27.58 32.27 13.50
CA PRO A 90 -26.69 33.32 12.98
C PRO A 90 -25.21 33.15 13.37
N ALA A 91 -24.91 32.65 14.57
CA ALA A 91 -23.53 32.44 15.01
C ALA A 91 -22.89 31.26 14.26
N VAL A 92 -23.64 30.18 14.08
CA VAL A 92 -23.20 28.99 13.33
C VAL A 92 -23.00 29.31 11.85
N ASN A 93 -23.96 30.02 11.22
CA ASN A 93 -23.83 30.46 9.83
C ASN A 93 -22.60 31.33 9.65
N LYS A 94 -22.37 32.31 10.54
CA LYS A 94 -21.20 33.18 10.47
C LYS A 94 -19.88 32.40 10.56
N ASP A 95 -19.78 31.42 11.48
CA ASP A 95 -18.58 30.60 11.58
C ASP A 95 -18.36 29.73 10.33
N PHE A 96 -19.43 29.19 9.72
CA PHE A 96 -19.33 28.47 8.44
C PHE A 96 -18.95 29.39 7.27
N ASP A 97 -19.51 30.61 7.22
CA ASP A 97 -19.19 31.60 6.19
C ASP A 97 -17.71 32.00 6.26
N LEU A 98 -17.14 32.18 7.46
CA LEU A 98 -15.71 32.45 7.66
C LEU A 98 -14.82 31.30 7.18
N ILE A 99 -15.21 30.05 7.43
CA ILE A 99 -14.50 28.87 6.90
C ILE A 99 -14.54 28.88 5.37
N TRP A 100 -15.72 29.15 4.79
CA TRP A 100 -15.90 29.19 3.34
C TRP A 100 -15.07 30.31 2.69
N TRP A 101 -15.07 31.51 3.27
CA TRP A 101 -14.21 32.61 2.82
C TRP A 101 -12.73 32.25 2.89
N LYS A 102 -12.30 31.56 3.95
CA LYS A 102 -10.90 31.11 4.06
C LYS A 102 -10.54 30.09 2.98
N LEU A 103 -11.45 29.20 2.62
CA LEU A 103 -11.24 28.25 1.52
C LEU A 103 -11.14 28.97 0.16
N GLN A 104 -11.96 30.00 -0.10
CA GLN A 104 -11.84 30.83 -1.30
C GLN A 104 -10.48 31.53 -1.38
N GLU A 105 -9.98 32.07 -0.26
CA GLU A 105 -8.66 32.69 -0.17
C GLU A 105 -7.52 31.71 -0.45
N LEU A 106 -7.60 30.50 0.10
CA LEU A 106 -6.61 29.44 -0.15
C LEU A 106 -6.64 28.98 -1.60
N GLY A 107 -7.84 28.76 -2.17
CA GLY A 107 -8.00 28.37 -3.57
C GLY A 107 -7.44 29.43 -4.53
N TYR A 108 -7.69 30.72 -4.27
CA TYR A 108 -7.13 31.80 -5.07
C TYR A 108 -5.60 31.85 -4.97
N ARG A 109 -5.04 31.73 -3.76
CA ARG A 109 -3.58 31.71 -3.54
C ARG A 109 -2.93 30.55 -4.31
N ASP A 110 -3.50 29.36 -4.23
CA ASP A 110 -2.98 28.17 -4.91
C ASP A 110 -3.06 28.35 -6.44
N HIS A 111 -4.12 28.97 -6.96
CA HIS A 111 -4.25 29.31 -8.38
C HIS A 111 -3.17 30.30 -8.85
N VAL A 112 -2.90 31.36 -8.09
CA VAL A 112 -1.85 32.35 -8.41
C VAL A 112 -0.47 31.70 -8.37
N ILE A 113 -0.18 30.85 -7.38
CA ILE A 113 1.08 30.09 -7.30
C ILE A 113 1.23 29.18 -8.52
N TRP A 114 0.17 28.49 -8.93
CA TRP A 114 0.18 27.64 -10.12
C TRP A 114 0.52 28.42 -11.39
N LEU A 115 -0.11 29.59 -11.60
CA LEU A 115 0.20 30.44 -12.75
C LEU A 115 1.65 30.96 -12.72
N ALA A 116 2.16 31.35 -11.56
CA ALA A 116 3.56 31.78 -11.40
C ALA A 116 4.54 30.64 -11.72
N LEU A 117 4.25 29.41 -11.27
CA LEU A 117 5.06 28.23 -11.57
C LEU A 117 5.04 27.89 -13.07
N LEU A 118 3.89 27.98 -13.74
CA LEU A 118 3.79 27.77 -15.17
C LEU A 118 4.68 28.75 -15.94
N LYS A 119 4.62 30.04 -15.58
CA LYS A 119 5.47 31.07 -16.18
C LYS A 119 6.96 30.79 -15.96
N GLU A 120 7.36 30.48 -14.73
CA GLU A 120 8.76 30.15 -14.41
C GLU A 120 9.27 28.92 -15.20
N ILE A 121 8.43 27.91 -15.38
CA ILE A 121 8.75 26.73 -16.20
C ILE A 121 9.00 27.14 -17.65
N ASP A 122 8.13 27.98 -18.22
CA ASP A 122 8.27 28.42 -19.61
C ASP A 122 9.50 29.31 -19.81
N ASP A 123 9.79 30.20 -18.86
CA ASP A 123 11.01 31.03 -18.85
C ASP A 123 12.28 30.16 -18.78
N ARG A 124 12.29 29.09 -17.96
CA ARG A 124 13.41 28.14 -17.88
C ARG A 124 13.60 27.34 -19.17
N LYS A 125 12.52 26.87 -19.80
CA LYS A 125 12.60 26.18 -21.10
C LYS A 125 13.23 27.09 -22.17
N LEU A 126 12.85 28.36 -22.19
CA LEU A 126 13.42 29.34 -23.10
C LEU A 126 14.91 29.57 -22.81
N ALA A 127 15.28 29.70 -21.54
CA ALA A 127 16.67 29.85 -21.12
C ALA A 127 17.55 28.65 -21.52
N ASP A 128 17.06 27.42 -21.29
CA ASP A 128 17.76 26.18 -21.68
C ASP A 128 17.93 26.08 -23.19
N THR A 129 16.92 26.46 -23.97
CA THR A 129 16.98 26.49 -25.44
C THR A 129 18.05 27.49 -25.92
N ASN A 130 18.07 28.70 -25.36
CA ASN A 130 19.08 29.71 -25.69
C ASN A 130 20.49 29.26 -25.31
N MET A 131 20.65 28.56 -24.17
CA MET A 131 21.93 28.01 -23.74
C MET A 131 22.40 26.89 -24.66
N LEU A 132 21.50 26.01 -25.10
CA LEU A 132 21.80 24.97 -26.07
C LEU A 132 22.26 25.57 -27.40
N ASP A 133 21.56 26.58 -27.92
CA ASP A 133 21.94 27.28 -29.15
C ASP A 133 23.31 27.95 -29.02
N TYR A 134 23.61 28.56 -27.88
CA TYR A 134 24.92 29.13 -27.60
C TYR A 134 26.02 28.06 -27.61
N ILE A 135 25.80 26.93 -26.93
CA ILE A 135 26.76 25.81 -26.88
C ILE A 135 27.00 25.24 -28.28
N LEU A 136 25.94 25.00 -29.05
CA LEU A 136 26.05 24.46 -30.41
C LEU A 136 26.81 25.41 -31.34
N ASN A 137 26.54 26.71 -31.26
CA ASN A 137 27.26 27.71 -32.04
C ASN A 137 28.76 27.74 -31.67
N GLN A 138 29.08 27.65 -30.37
CA GLN A 138 30.47 27.64 -29.90
C GLN A 138 31.19 26.36 -30.32
N ASP A 139 30.55 25.19 -30.21
CA ASP A 139 31.09 23.89 -30.63
C ASP A 139 31.33 23.86 -32.14
N ASN A 140 30.39 24.38 -32.93
CA ASN A 140 30.56 24.51 -34.39
C ASN A 140 31.72 25.44 -34.76
N ALA A 141 31.89 26.57 -34.05
CA ALA A 141 33.02 27.47 -34.26
C ALA A 141 34.36 26.81 -33.91
N LEU A 142 34.42 26.08 -32.79
CA LEU A 142 35.60 25.31 -32.39
C LEU A 142 35.94 24.22 -33.41
N LYS A 143 34.95 23.46 -33.88
CA LYS A 143 35.12 22.46 -34.93
C LYS A 143 35.68 23.07 -36.21
N ALA A 144 35.16 24.22 -36.63
CA ALA A 144 35.66 24.94 -37.79
C ALA A 144 37.12 25.39 -37.63
N ASP A 145 37.51 25.91 -36.45
CA ASP A 145 38.89 26.27 -36.14
C ASP A 145 39.83 25.05 -36.17
N TYR A 146 39.44 23.93 -35.56
CA TYR A 146 40.23 22.70 -35.61
C TYR A 146 40.43 22.20 -37.05
N ILE A 147 39.38 22.22 -37.87
CA ILE A 147 39.46 21.83 -39.29
C ILE A 147 40.42 22.75 -40.06
N ASP A 148 40.35 24.06 -39.87
CA ASP A 148 41.24 25.04 -40.52
C ASP A 148 42.70 24.85 -40.07
N ARG A 149 42.93 24.64 -38.77
CA ARG A 149 44.26 24.36 -38.22
C ARG A 149 44.86 23.06 -38.75
N ASP A 150 44.07 21.99 -38.83
CA ASP A 150 44.51 20.72 -39.39
C ASP A 150 44.82 20.84 -40.88
N ALA A 151 44.01 21.59 -41.64
CA ALA A 151 44.28 21.86 -43.05
C ALA A 151 45.61 22.63 -43.26
N LYS A 152 45.86 23.65 -42.43
CA LYS A 152 47.13 24.40 -42.42
C LYS A 152 48.31 23.53 -42.04
N LEU A 153 48.17 22.70 -41.00
CA LEU A 153 49.20 21.77 -40.56
C LEU A 153 49.51 20.74 -41.65
N LYS A 154 48.49 20.21 -42.33
CA LYS A 154 48.65 19.31 -43.46
C LYS A 154 49.43 19.98 -44.60
N THR A 155 49.05 21.20 -44.97
CA THR A 155 49.77 21.96 -46.02
C THR A 155 51.24 22.17 -45.66
N TYR A 156 51.53 22.49 -44.40
CA TYR A 156 52.90 22.64 -43.92
C TYR A 156 53.70 21.32 -43.99
N ILE A 157 53.11 20.21 -43.54
CA ILE A 157 53.74 18.88 -43.63
C ILE A 157 54.00 18.49 -45.08
N ASP A 158 53.03 18.70 -45.97
CA ASP A 158 53.13 18.39 -47.40
C ASP A 158 54.27 19.20 -48.06
N GLN A 159 54.40 20.49 -47.72
CA GLN A 159 55.51 21.34 -48.18
C GLN A 159 56.87 20.85 -47.68
N MET A 160 56.97 20.47 -46.40
CA MET A 160 58.21 19.95 -45.82
C MET A 160 58.63 18.62 -46.45
N ILE A 161 57.68 17.73 -46.74
CA ILE A 161 57.97 16.46 -47.41
C ILE A 161 58.43 16.71 -48.85
N SER A 162 57.75 17.57 -49.61
CA SER A 162 58.18 17.94 -50.98
C SER A 162 59.62 18.48 -51.01
N LEU A 163 59.98 19.31 -50.02
CA LEU A 163 61.35 19.83 -49.87
C LEU A 163 62.37 18.73 -49.57
N VAL A 164 62.01 17.75 -48.74
CA VAL A 164 62.91 16.64 -48.35
C VAL A 164 63.05 15.60 -49.46
N THR A 165 61.98 15.31 -50.22
CA THR A 165 61.98 14.31 -51.30
C THR A 165 62.50 14.84 -52.63
N GLY A 166 62.57 16.18 -52.80
CA GLY A 166 63.01 16.81 -54.04
C GLY A 166 61.98 16.70 -55.17
N ASP A 167 60.74 16.29 -54.87
CA ASP A 167 59.66 16.15 -55.84
C ASP A 167 58.72 17.37 -55.75
N PRO A 168 58.77 18.30 -56.73
CA PRO A 168 57.89 19.47 -56.78
C PRO A 168 56.43 19.13 -57.14
N SER A 169 56.15 17.86 -57.47
CA SER A 169 54.81 17.37 -57.80
C SER A 169 54.12 16.61 -56.66
N PHE A 170 54.76 16.51 -55.48
CA PHE A 170 54.18 15.88 -54.30
C PHE A 170 52.95 16.65 -53.80
N GLN A 171 51.75 16.07 -53.93
CA GLN A 171 50.49 16.69 -53.51
C GLN A 171 49.99 16.26 -52.11
N GLY A 172 50.83 15.58 -51.34
CA GLY A 172 50.59 15.23 -49.94
C GLY A 172 50.35 13.74 -49.66
N ILE A 173 50.33 13.38 -48.38
CA ILE A 173 49.87 12.06 -47.92
C ILE A 173 48.34 12.13 -47.84
N PHE A 174 47.66 11.55 -48.83
CA PHE A 174 46.21 11.44 -48.82
C PHE A 174 45.75 10.30 -47.90
N ALA A 175 44.52 10.35 -47.41
CA ALA A 175 43.90 9.34 -46.54
C ALA A 175 43.73 7.95 -47.21
N ASP A 176 44.32 7.78 -48.38
CA ASP A 176 44.18 6.68 -49.31
C ASP A 176 45.25 5.59 -49.08
N PHE A 177 46.03 5.65 -47.99
CA PHE A 177 47.11 4.67 -47.76
C PHE A 177 46.58 3.33 -47.23
N VAL A 178 45.37 3.29 -46.67
CA VAL A 178 44.68 2.04 -46.36
C VAL A 178 43.33 2.08 -47.07
N ILE A 179 43.27 1.32 -48.16
CA ILE A 179 42.07 1.10 -48.96
C ILE A 179 41.67 -0.36 -48.76
N ASP A 180 40.44 -0.59 -48.30
CA ASP A 180 39.79 -1.90 -48.34
C ASP A 180 38.61 -1.81 -49.33
N GLY A 181 38.77 -2.43 -50.50
CA GLY A 181 37.83 -2.29 -51.61
C GLY A 181 37.68 -0.84 -52.09
N ASP A 182 36.45 -0.32 -52.06
CA ASP A 182 36.14 1.04 -52.52
C ASP A 182 36.13 2.08 -51.39
N LYS A 183 36.57 1.71 -50.18
CA LYS A 183 36.49 2.58 -48.98
C LYS A 183 37.88 2.95 -48.47
N ASN A 184 38.05 4.23 -48.14
CA ASN A 184 39.26 4.74 -47.48
C ASN A 184 39.16 4.61 -45.95
N GLN A 185 40.29 4.70 -45.24
CA GLN A 185 40.35 4.58 -43.78
C GLN A 185 39.44 5.59 -43.04
N LYS A 186 39.21 6.78 -43.62
CA LYS A 186 38.29 7.78 -43.06
C LYS A 186 36.84 7.32 -43.16
N THR A 187 36.44 6.75 -44.29
CA THR A 187 35.11 6.14 -44.49
C THR A 187 34.94 4.94 -43.56
N ILE A 188 35.96 4.10 -43.40
CA ILE A 188 35.94 2.94 -42.49
C ILE A 188 35.79 3.40 -41.02
N ASN A 189 36.56 4.40 -40.58
CA ASN A 189 36.51 4.89 -39.20
C ASN A 189 35.23 5.69 -38.88
N ALA A 190 34.67 6.40 -39.86
CA ALA A 190 33.37 7.07 -39.73
C ALA A 190 32.24 6.03 -39.66
N GLU A 191 32.31 4.99 -40.49
CA GLU A 191 31.39 3.86 -40.46
C GLU A 191 31.50 3.00 -39.19
N GLN A 192 32.63 2.98 -38.48
CA GLN A 192 32.75 2.22 -37.22
C GLN A 192 32.27 3.00 -35.98
N ASN A 193 32.17 4.33 -36.05
CA ASN A 193 31.88 5.18 -34.90
C ASN A 193 30.48 5.84 -34.93
N GLU A 194 29.75 5.79 -36.05
CA GLU A 194 28.36 6.27 -36.11
C GLU A 194 27.35 5.21 -35.65
N ARG A 195 26.38 5.62 -34.82
CA ARG A 195 25.20 4.81 -34.48
C ARG A 195 24.42 4.52 -35.77
N LYS A 196 24.24 3.24 -36.13
CA LYS A 196 23.70 2.87 -37.43
C LYS A 196 22.23 2.48 -37.37
N SER A 197 21.43 3.27 -38.06
CA SER A 197 20.05 2.96 -38.45
C SER A 197 19.98 1.63 -39.22
N VAL A 198 19.08 0.72 -38.82
CA VAL A 198 18.81 -0.55 -39.54
C VAL A 198 18.53 -0.29 -41.03
N LYS A 199 17.68 0.70 -41.37
CA LYS A 199 17.23 0.95 -42.75
C LYS A 199 18.33 1.41 -43.71
N LEU A 200 19.38 2.02 -43.18
CA LEU A 200 20.45 2.60 -44.01
C LEU A 200 21.60 1.63 -44.27
N TRP A 201 21.73 0.55 -43.48
CA TRP A 201 22.96 -0.26 -43.45
C TRP A 201 22.76 -1.77 -43.29
N SER A 202 21.52 -2.26 -43.15
CA SER A 202 21.22 -3.69 -43.02
C SER A 202 19.85 -4.07 -43.59
N ASP A 203 19.63 -5.37 -43.80
CA ASP A 203 18.33 -5.91 -44.25
C ASP A 203 17.31 -6.09 -43.10
N GLY A 204 17.74 -5.88 -41.86
CA GLY A 204 16.95 -6.04 -40.63
C GLY A 204 17.81 -5.97 -39.36
N ILE A 205 17.20 -6.10 -38.18
CA ILE A 205 17.87 -6.01 -36.87
C ILE A 205 18.89 -7.13 -36.66
N VAL A 206 18.60 -8.35 -37.13
CA VAL A 206 19.51 -9.50 -37.01
C VAL A 206 20.79 -9.25 -37.80
N ASP A 207 20.67 -8.75 -39.03
CA ASP A 207 21.81 -8.38 -39.87
C ASP A 207 22.58 -7.19 -39.27
N ALA A 208 21.88 -6.19 -38.72
CA ALA A 208 22.51 -5.06 -38.04
C ALA A 208 23.36 -5.50 -36.83
N LEU A 209 22.81 -6.36 -35.97
CA LEU A 209 23.50 -6.86 -34.79
C LEU A 209 24.69 -7.76 -35.12
N SER A 210 24.73 -8.36 -36.32
CA SER A 210 25.91 -9.08 -36.81
C SER A 210 27.09 -8.15 -37.14
N LYS A 211 26.80 -6.87 -37.42
CA LYS A 211 27.78 -5.87 -37.88
C LYS A 211 28.12 -4.82 -36.81
N TYR A 212 27.18 -4.53 -35.91
CA TYR A 212 27.29 -3.40 -34.97
C TYR A 212 26.88 -3.81 -33.56
N ASP A 213 27.50 -3.17 -32.57
CA ASP A 213 27.18 -3.41 -31.16
C ASP A 213 26.00 -2.56 -30.69
N ASN A 214 25.81 -1.37 -31.26
CA ASN A 214 24.70 -0.48 -30.92
C ASN A 214 23.83 -0.26 -32.16
N VAL A 215 22.64 -0.83 -32.16
CA VAL A 215 21.71 -0.80 -33.28
C VAL A 215 20.53 0.10 -32.93
N ASP A 216 20.26 1.08 -33.80
CA ASP A 216 19.05 1.91 -33.71
C ASP A 216 17.99 1.40 -34.68
N PHE A 217 16.85 1.06 -34.10
CA PHE A 217 15.71 0.50 -34.77
C PHE A 217 14.75 1.62 -35.17
N ASP A 218 14.94 2.14 -36.39
CA ASP A 218 14.28 3.36 -36.88
C ASP A 218 12.98 3.14 -37.65
N ASN A 219 12.51 1.90 -37.78
CA ASN A 219 11.24 1.56 -38.46
C ASN A 219 10.70 0.26 -37.86
N ASN A 220 9.42 -0.05 -38.08
CA ASN A 220 8.85 -1.34 -37.67
C ASN A 220 9.48 -2.51 -38.45
N GLU A 221 9.60 -3.68 -37.81
CA GLU A 221 10.19 -4.88 -38.39
C GLU A 221 9.41 -6.12 -37.97
N THR A 222 9.35 -7.08 -38.88
CA THR A 222 8.70 -8.37 -38.66
C THR A 222 9.77 -9.45 -38.48
N LEU A 223 9.70 -10.18 -37.39
CA LEU A 223 10.64 -11.24 -37.02
C LEU A 223 9.97 -12.61 -37.13
N THR A 224 10.66 -13.55 -37.75
CA THR A 224 10.28 -14.97 -37.80
C THR A 224 11.14 -15.86 -36.90
N SER A 225 12.14 -15.27 -36.22
CA SER A 225 13.04 -15.97 -35.31
C SER A 225 13.52 -15.04 -34.19
N THR A 226 14.05 -15.62 -33.12
CA THR A 226 14.60 -14.89 -31.96
C THR A 226 15.81 -14.04 -32.34
N VAL A 227 15.85 -12.80 -31.85
CA VAL A 227 17.04 -11.94 -31.91
C VAL A 227 17.97 -12.28 -30.75
N GLN A 228 19.14 -12.83 -31.04
CA GLN A 228 20.16 -13.14 -30.02
C GLN A 228 21.03 -11.91 -29.71
N LEU A 229 21.30 -11.66 -28.43
CA LEU A 229 22.09 -10.55 -27.93
C LEU A 229 23.32 -11.07 -27.18
N SER A 230 24.51 -10.81 -27.72
CA SER A 230 25.78 -11.09 -27.05
C SER A 230 26.21 -9.91 -26.16
N SER A 231 27.33 -10.05 -25.45
CA SER A 231 27.79 -9.01 -24.52
C SER A 231 28.03 -7.67 -25.21
N ASN A 232 27.65 -6.57 -24.54
CA ASN A 232 27.71 -5.20 -25.05
C ASN A 232 26.76 -4.87 -26.22
N LYS A 233 25.94 -5.82 -26.68
CA LYS A 233 24.94 -5.53 -27.71
C LYS A 233 23.81 -4.69 -27.14
N SER A 234 23.45 -3.62 -27.84
CA SER A 234 22.36 -2.72 -27.50
C SER A 234 21.39 -2.58 -28.66
N VAL A 235 20.09 -2.71 -28.35
CA VAL A 235 18.97 -2.44 -29.26
C VAL A 235 18.21 -1.25 -28.71
N LEU A 236 18.18 -0.17 -29.46
CA LEU A 236 17.46 1.05 -29.11
C LEU A 236 16.45 1.40 -30.19
N SER A 237 15.41 2.13 -29.83
CA SER A 237 14.43 2.66 -30.77
C SER A 237 13.70 3.86 -30.19
N ASN A 238 13.04 4.62 -31.06
CA ASN A 238 12.07 5.64 -30.66
C ASN A 238 10.62 5.15 -30.82
N SER A 239 10.26 4.09 -30.10
CA SER A 239 8.93 3.45 -30.05
C SER A 239 8.50 2.67 -31.29
N HIS A 240 9.44 2.21 -32.13
CA HIS A 240 9.09 1.35 -33.25
C HIS A 240 8.73 -0.08 -32.80
N THR A 241 7.95 -0.76 -33.64
CA THR A 241 7.41 -2.09 -33.36
C THR A 241 8.30 -3.21 -33.87
N LEU A 242 8.77 -4.08 -32.97
CA LEU A 242 9.29 -5.41 -33.28
C LEU A 242 8.14 -6.42 -33.23
N ASN A 243 7.71 -6.89 -34.40
CA ASN A 243 6.58 -7.79 -34.54
C ASN A 243 7.04 -9.22 -34.82
N GLN A 244 7.06 -10.05 -33.78
CA GLN A 244 7.37 -11.47 -33.90
C GLN A 244 6.09 -12.22 -34.32
N THR A 245 6.16 -12.98 -35.42
CA THR A 245 4.98 -13.62 -36.06
C THR A 245 5.01 -15.15 -36.03
N THR A 246 5.77 -15.76 -35.13
CA THR A 246 5.90 -17.23 -35.05
C THR A 246 5.66 -17.73 -33.64
N ALA A 247 4.66 -18.57 -33.45
CA ALA A 247 4.37 -19.19 -32.16
C ALA A 247 5.63 -19.72 -31.45
N THR A 248 5.73 -19.50 -30.13
CA THR A 248 6.75 -20.05 -29.21
C THR A 248 8.20 -19.56 -29.36
N THR A 249 8.46 -18.41 -29.96
CA THR A 249 9.80 -17.81 -29.89
C THR A 249 9.86 -16.60 -28.95
N ILE A 250 10.96 -16.52 -28.22
CA ILE A 250 11.38 -15.29 -27.54
C ILE A 250 11.65 -14.22 -28.62
N VAL A 251 11.35 -12.96 -28.34
CA VAL A 251 11.64 -11.88 -29.31
C VAL A 251 13.11 -11.47 -29.20
N LEU A 252 13.56 -11.11 -28.00
CA LEU A 252 14.93 -10.73 -27.69
C LEU A 252 15.50 -11.66 -26.61
N GLU A 253 16.60 -12.35 -26.91
CA GLU A 253 17.20 -13.31 -26.01
C GLU A 253 18.68 -13.03 -25.84
N ALA A 254 19.16 -12.93 -24.60
CA ALA A 254 20.58 -12.82 -24.33
C ALA A 254 21.27 -14.18 -24.45
N ASP A 255 22.48 -14.20 -25.02
CA ASP A 255 23.37 -15.34 -24.97
C ASP A 255 23.70 -15.73 -23.52
N TYR A 256 24.12 -16.98 -23.33
CA TYR A 256 24.54 -17.46 -22.03
C TYR A 256 25.69 -16.62 -21.47
N ALA A 257 25.47 -16.04 -20.29
CA ALA A 257 26.41 -15.16 -19.60
C ALA A 257 26.66 -13.78 -20.25
N ALA A 258 25.86 -13.38 -21.24
CA ALA A 258 25.99 -12.07 -21.86
C ALA A 258 25.74 -10.93 -20.84
N SER A 259 26.63 -9.94 -20.86
CA SER A 259 26.62 -8.81 -19.94
C SER A 259 26.54 -7.49 -20.67
N ASP A 260 26.13 -6.46 -19.95
CA ASP A 260 26.10 -5.08 -20.45
C ASP A 260 25.20 -4.90 -21.68
N ILE A 261 24.09 -5.66 -21.76
CA ILE A 261 23.07 -5.50 -22.80
C ILE A 261 22.14 -4.33 -22.46
N MET A 262 21.77 -3.54 -23.47
CA MET A 262 20.73 -2.51 -23.34
C MET A 262 19.59 -2.73 -24.35
N ILE A 263 18.35 -2.71 -23.85
CA ILE A 263 17.13 -2.72 -24.65
C ILE A 263 16.34 -1.48 -24.29
N ASP A 264 16.08 -0.59 -25.25
CA ASP A 264 15.48 0.73 -25.00
C ASP A 264 14.43 1.12 -26.05
N GLY A 265 13.28 1.62 -25.59
CA GLY A 265 12.36 2.39 -26.42
C GLY A 265 11.60 1.59 -27.47
N LEU A 266 11.25 0.33 -27.20
CA LEU A 266 10.64 -0.57 -28.17
C LEU A 266 9.15 -0.81 -27.87
N HIS A 267 8.37 -1.04 -28.93
CA HIS A 267 7.10 -1.74 -28.82
C HIS A 267 7.28 -3.18 -29.33
N ILE A 268 6.98 -4.19 -28.52
CA ILE A 268 7.19 -5.60 -28.87
C ILE A 268 5.84 -6.30 -28.99
N LEU A 269 5.54 -6.82 -30.18
CA LEU A 269 4.42 -7.73 -30.42
C LEU A 269 4.97 -9.15 -30.56
N GLN A 270 4.30 -10.13 -29.97
CA GLN A 270 4.65 -11.53 -30.09
C GLN A 270 3.43 -12.37 -30.42
N ASP A 271 3.59 -13.35 -31.31
CA ASP A 271 2.56 -14.34 -31.60
C ASP A 271 2.21 -15.16 -30.34
N LYS A 272 0.95 -15.07 -29.91
CA LYS A 272 0.42 -15.72 -28.70
C LYS A 272 -0.26 -17.07 -28.98
N SER A 273 -0.27 -17.53 -30.23
CA SER A 273 -0.95 -18.77 -30.62
C SER A 273 -0.24 -20.05 -30.14
N GLY A 274 1.00 -19.92 -29.66
CA GLY A 274 1.78 -21.03 -29.12
C GLY A 274 1.35 -21.48 -27.71
N PRO A 275 1.59 -22.76 -27.34
CA PRO A 275 1.24 -23.28 -26.01
C PRO A 275 2.11 -22.67 -24.91
N ILE A 276 1.53 -22.16 -23.82
CA ILE A 276 2.32 -21.70 -22.65
C ILE A 276 3.03 -22.88 -22.01
N GLY A 277 4.34 -23.04 -22.25
CA GLY A 277 5.18 -23.97 -21.51
C GLY A 277 5.50 -23.43 -20.12
N GLY A 278 5.25 -24.21 -19.05
CA GLY A 278 5.68 -23.86 -17.70
C GLY A 278 6.99 -24.55 -17.33
N GLY A 279 7.90 -23.86 -16.63
CA GLY A 279 9.15 -24.46 -16.13
C GLY A 279 10.35 -23.53 -16.28
N THR A 280 11.58 -24.07 -16.21
CA THR A 280 12.80 -23.32 -16.55
C THR A 280 12.93 -23.02 -18.05
N ASP A 281 12.16 -23.76 -18.86
CA ASP A 281 12.18 -23.70 -20.32
C ASP A 281 11.21 -22.64 -20.88
N ASN A 282 10.78 -21.67 -20.07
CA ASN A 282 9.88 -20.58 -20.47
C ASN A 282 10.39 -19.89 -21.75
N ASN A 283 9.96 -20.38 -22.91
CA ASN A 283 10.42 -19.99 -24.25
C ASN A 283 9.52 -18.91 -24.87
N HIS A 284 8.74 -18.23 -24.03
CA HIS A 284 7.63 -17.37 -24.45
C HIS A 284 7.71 -15.96 -23.86
N ALA A 285 8.80 -15.61 -23.15
CA ALA A 285 9.06 -14.25 -22.74
C ALA A 285 9.34 -13.36 -23.95
N VAL A 286 8.87 -12.11 -23.95
CA VAL A 286 9.28 -11.16 -24.99
C VAL A 286 10.76 -10.82 -24.91
N VAL A 287 11.29 -10.74 -23.69
CA VAL A 287 12.73 -10.56 -23.45
C VAL A 287 13.21 -11.55 -22.41
N LYS A 288 14.28 -12.27 -22.72
CA LYS A 288 14.92 -13.22 -21.80
C LYS A 288 16.40 -12.93 -21.64
N ILE A 289 16.84 -12.75 -20.40
CA ILE A 289 18.26 -12.60 -20.06
C ILE A 289 18.76 -13.91 -19.43
N LYS A 290 19.67 -14.62 -20.12
CA LYS A 290 20.22 -15.92 -19.69
C LYS A 290 21.58 -15.74 -19.01
N GLY A 291 21.59 -15.58 -17.69
CA GLY A 291 22.85 -15.35 -16.94
C GLY A 291 23.40 -13.93 -17.13
N GLY A 292 24.69 -13.74 -16.83
CA GLY A 292 25.42 -12.49 -17.10
C GLY A 292 25.13 -11.36 -16.10
N THR A 293 25.68 -10.16 -16.37
CA THR A 293 25.64 -9.04 -15.42
C THR A 293 25.31 -7.70 -16.08
N ARG A 294 24.68 -6.79 -15.32
CA ARG A 294 24.49 -5.36 -15.68
C ARG A 294 23.66 -5.13 -16.95
N ASN A 295 22.63 -5.95 -17.19
CA ASN A 295 21.73 -5.73 -18.33
C ASN A 295 20.63 -4.72 -17.98
N THR A 296 20.21 -3.92 -18.95
CA THR A 296 19.22 -2.85 -18.79
C THR A 296 18.11 -3.00 -19.81
N ILE A 297 16.86 -3.00 -19.34
CA ILE A 297 15.65 -3.00 -20.18
C ILE A 297 14.82 -1.78 -19.79
N LYS A 298 14.51 -0.89 -20.71
CA LYS A 298 13.77 0.33 -20.37
C LYS A 298 12.88 0.85 -21.50
N HIS A 299 11.83 1.58 -21.13
CA HIS A 299 10.88 2.18 -22.09
C HIS A 299 10.32 1.16 -23.08
N VAL A 300 9.95 -0.03 -22.58
CA VAL A 300 9.41 -1.10 -23.42
C VAL A 300 7.91 -1.20 -23.22
N THR A 301 7.16 -1.17 -24.31
CA THR A 301 5.76 -1.62 -24.33
C THR A 301 5.72 -3.02 -24.92
N SER A 302 5.04 -3.95 -24.26
CA SER A 302 4.95 -5.34 -24.70
C SER A 302 3.49 -5.77 -24.81
N ASP A 303 3.19 -6.35 -25.96
CA ASP A 303 2.00 -7.13 -26.23
C ASP A 303 2.41 -8.55 -26.63
N GLY A 304 2.97 -9.27 -25.67
CA GLY A 304 3.35 -10.67 -25.84
C GLY A 304 2.63 -11.63 -24.92
N GLN A 305 2.97 -12.91 -24.99
CA GLN A 305 2.35 -13.94 -24.18
C GLN A 305 2.87 -13.89 -22.74
N LEU A 306 4.20 -13.80 -22.56
CA LEU A 306 4.87 -13.56 -21.28
C LEU A 306 5.79 -12.34 -21.38
N GLY A 307 5.99 -11.62 -20.27
CA GLY A 307 6.77 -10.38 -20.25
C GLY A 307 8.28 -10.62 -20.22
N LEU A 308 8.94 -10.26 -19.13
CA LEU A 308 10.40 -10.34 -19.01
C LEU A 308 10.81 -11.53 -18.15
N SER A 309 11.91 -12.19 -18.54
CA SER A 309 12.49 -13.27 -17.75
C SER A 309 13.96 -13.00 -17.46
N PHE A 310 14.30 -12.89 -16.17
CA PHE A 310 15.67 -12.93 -15.68
C PHE A 310 15.98 -14.35 -15.22
N GLY A 311 16.75 -15.07 -16.03
CA GLY A 311 16.95 -16.50 -15.91
C GLY A 311 18.40 -16.92 -15.60
N MET A 312 18.59 -18.23 -15.50
CA MET A 312 19.91 -18.84 -15.35
C MET A 312 20.57 -19.13 -16.70
N GLY A 313 21.91 -19.18 -16.69
CA GLY A 313 22.74 -19.59 -17.81
C GLY A 313 22.95 -21.12 -17.90
N GLU A 314 23.64 -21.54 -18.96
CA GLU A 314 23.88 -22.96 -19.28
C GLU A 314 24.61 -23.72 -18.17
N ILE A 315 24.38 -25.03 -18.10
CA ILE A 315 25.11 -25.93 -17.20
C ILE A 315 26.61 -25.87 -17.52
N GLY A 316 27.44 -25.55 -16.52
CA GLY A 316 28.91 -25.47 -16.65
C GLY A 316 29.49 -24.06 -16.87
N ALA A 317 28.67 -23.03 -17.07
CA ALA A 317 29.16 -21.65 -17.15
C ALA A 317 29.77 -21.16 -15.82
N SER A 318 30.82 -20.33 -15.90
CA SER A 318 31.51 -19.78 -14.72
C SER A 318 30.60 -18.92 -13.83
N ASP A 319 29.58 -18.28 -14.41
CA ASP A 319 28.51 -17.58 -13.68
C ASP A 319 27.14 -17.86 -14.33
N ARG A 320 26.42 -18.84 -13.79
CA ARG A 320 25.08 -19.26 -14.28
C ARG A 320 23.96 -18.30 -13.86
N ARG A 321 24.22 -17.23 -13.13
CA ARG A 321 23.17 -16.38 -12.55
C ARG A 321 23.14 -15.03 -13.25
N SER A 322 21.96 -14.59 -13.65
CA SER A 322 21.78 -13.21 -14.12
C SER A 322 21.76 -12.26 -12.94
N LYS A 323 22.60 -11.22 -12.95
CA LYS A 323 22.76 -10.30 -11.82
C LYS A 323 22.77 -8.83 -12.18
N PHE A 324 22.36 -7.99 -11.23
CA PHE A 324 22.44 -6.54 -11.35
C PHE A 324 21.68 -6.00 -12.56
N ASN A 325 20.61 -6.71 -12.96
CA ASN A 325 19.78 -6.27 -14.06
C ASN A 325 18.84 -5.17 -13.60
N THR A 326 18.57 -4.20 -14.48
CA THR A 326 17.58 -3.16 -14.25
C THR A 326 16.49 -3.22 -15.31
N ALA A 327 15.23 -3.14 -14.90
CA ALA A 327 14.08 -3.06 -15.79
C ALA A 327 13.21 -1.88 -15.37
N TYR A 328 12.93 -0.89 -16.22
CA TYR A 328 12.07 0.22 -15.80
C TYR A 328 11.29 0.91 -16.90
N ASN A 329 10.17 1.55 -16.54
CA ASN A 329 9.23 2.15 -17.49
C ASN A 329 8.74 1.12 -18.52
N ILE A 330 8.10 0.07 -18.03
CA ILE A 330 7.67 -1.06 -18.87
C ILE A 330 6.17 -1.24 -18.76
N ALA A 331 5.48 -1.34 -19.90
CA ALA A 331 4.05 -1.55 -19.96
C ALA A 331 3.73 -2.88 -20.65
N PHE A 332 3.04 -3.78 -19.94
CA PHE A 332 2.51 -5.03 -20.47
C PHE A 332 1.02 -4.87 -20.76
N LEU A 333 0.66 -4.83 -22.05
CA LEU A 333 -0.67 -4.44 -22.51
C LEU A 333 -1.66 -5.59 -22.57
N ASN A 334 -1.24 -6.79 -22.96
CA ASN A 334 -2.10 -7.98 -23.06
C ASN A 334 -1.25 -9.24 -22.80
N THR A 335 -0.43 -9.17 -21.76
CA THR A 335 0.52 -10.21 -21.36
C THR A 335 0.00 -11.02 -20.18
N HIS A 336 0.19 -12.34 -20.21
CA HIS A 336 -0.27 -13.25 -19.15
C HIS A 336 0.66 -13.24 -17.92
N MET A 337 1.90 -12.76 -18.05
CA MET A 337 2.86 -12.56 -16.95
C MET A 337 3.61 -11.25 -17.12
N GLY A 338 3.87 -10.55 -16.02
CA GLY A 338 4.77 -9.40 -16.01
C GLY A 338 6.25 -9.82 -16.04
N VAL A 339 6.88 -9.87 -14.86
CA VAL A 339 8.33 -10.15 -14.74
C VAL A 339 8.56 -11.43 -13.95
N GLU A 340 9.55 -12.21 -14.38
CA GLU A 340 9.95 -13.45 -13.75
C GLU A 340 11.44 -13.43 -13.34
N HIS A 341 11.75 -13.95 -12.15
CA HIS A 341 13.10 -14.01 -11.58
C HIS A 341 13.47 -15.46 -11.22
N ILE A 342 13.99 -16.21 -12.20
CA ILE A 342 14.40 -17.61 -12.01
C ILE A 342 15.91 -17.68 -11.81
N GLY A 343 16.36 -18.03 -10.60
CA GLY A 343 17.80 -18.22 -10.34
C GLY A 343 18.65 -16.95 -10.54
N ALA A 344 18.02 -15.78 -10.57
CA ALA A 344 18.67 -14.48 -10.75
C ALA A 344 18.87 -13.76 -9.40
N ALA A 345 19.70 -12.71 -9.37
CA ALA A 345 20.06 -12.03 -8.13
C ALA A 345 20.31 -10.52 -8.28
N TYR A 346 20.00 -9.73 -7.25
CA TYR A 346 20.28 -8.29 -7.22
C TYR A 346 19.66 -7.53 -8.40
N ASN A 347 18.51 -7.99 -8.88
CA ASN A 347 17.78 -7.36 -9.98
C ASN A 347 16.85 -6.31 -9.42
N HIS A 348 16.46 -5.36 -10.25
CA HIS A 348 15.65 -4.27 -9.78
C HIS A 348 14.71 -3.81 -10.88
N THR A 349 13.42 -3.83 -10.58
CA THR A 349 12.36 -3.45 -11.51
C THR A 349 11.61 -2.22 -10.99
N ARG A 350 11.37 -1.22 -11.83
CA ARG A 350 10.66 0.00 -11.42
C ARG A 350 9.62 0.40 -12.45
N ASP A 351 8.55 1.03 -12.01
CA ASP A 351 7.55 1.60 -12.92
C ASP A 351 7.04 0.58 -13.94
N ILE A 352 6.71 -0.62 -13.43
CA ILE A 352 6.20 -1.71 -14.25
C ILE A 352 4.68 -1.73 -14.21
N VAL A 353 4.04 -1.59 -15.36
CA VAL A 353 2.59 -1.58 -15.51
C VAL A 353 2.14 -2.89 -16.16
N VAL A 354 1.28 -3.65 -15.48
CA VAL A 354 0.64 -4.87 -16.00
C VAL A 354 -0.85 -4.60 -16.11
N ALA A 355 -1.35 -4.47 -17.34
CA ALA A 355 -2.69 -3.92 -17.56
C ALA A 355 -3.39 -4.53 -18.79
N PRO A 356 -3.61 -5.87 -18.82
CA PRO A 356 -4.33 -6.53 -19.91
C PRO A 356 -5.67 -5.86 -20.24
N THR A 357 -5.92 -5.61 -21.52
CA THR A 357 -7.13 -4.94 -22.01
C THR A 357 -8.12 -5.88 -22.69
N GLU A 358 -7.65 -6.99 -23.26
CA GLU A 358 -8.48 -7.91 -24.06
C GLU A 358 -9.06 -9.09 -23.27
N PHE A 359 -8.40 -9.49 -22.20
CA PHE A 359 -8.81 -10.63 -21.38
C PHE A 359 -8.36 -10.43 -19.93
N LYS A 360 -8.98 -11.17 -19.00
CA LYS A 360 -8.49 -11.24 -17.62
C LYS A 360 -7.30 -12.20 -17.59
N GLY A 361 -6.09 -11.67 -17.35
CA GLY A 361 -4.87 -12.45 -17.44
C GLY A 361 -4.83 -13.62 -16.45
N ILE A 362 -4.42 -14.80 -16.95
CA ILE A 362 -4.24 -16.02 -16.18
C ILE A 362 -2.74 -16.31 -16.17
N PHE A 363 -2.02 -15.89 -15.12
CA PHE A 363 -0.68 -16.33 -14.67
C PHE A 363 0.16 -15.15 -14.09
N HIS A 364 1.30 -15.48 -13.47
CA HIS A 364 1.80 -14.86 -12.23
C HIS A 364 2.89 -13.79 -12.42
N GLY A 365 2.78 -12.67 -11.70
CA GLY A 365 3.85 -11.67 -11.55
C GLY A 365 4.81 -12.02 -10.39
N ILE A 366 6.12 -11.98 -10.68
CA ILE A 366 7.27 -12.25 -9.80
C ILE A 366 7.35 -13.68 -9.25
N ARG A 367 7.69 -14.64 -10.12
CA ARG A 367 8.16 -15.95 -9.65
C ARG A 367 9.59 -15.82 -9.13
N ILE A 368 9.77 -16.00 -7.82
CA ILE A 368 11.07 -16.00 -7.15
C ILE A 368 11.48 -17.44 -6.81
N THR A 369 11.93 -18.21 -7.79
CA THR A 369 12.39 -19.58 -7.55
C THR A 369 13.90 -19.63 -7.37
N GLY A 370 14.37 -20.21 -6.26
CA GLY A 370 15.74 -20.71 -6.18
C GLY A 370 16.07 -21.53 -4.95
N TYR A 371 17.23 -22.19 -5.00
CA TYR A 371 17.66 -23.14 -3.99
C TYR A 371 18.65 -22.54 -2.98
N ASP A 372 18.78 -23.15 -1.80
CA ASP A 372 19.87 -22.90 -0.87
C ASP A 372 21.09 -23.75 -1.29
N ASN A 373 22.30 -23.19 -1.35
CA ASN A 373 23.50 -23.97 -1.65
C ASN A 373 24.09 -24.50 -0.33
N ILE A 374 24.54 -25.78 -0.29
CA ILE A 374 25.90 -26.18 0.16
C ILE A 374 26.17 -27.70 0.06
N GLU A 375 25.19 -28.61 0.18
CA GLU A 375 25.46 -30.08 0.16
C GLU A 375 24.34 -30.95 -0.45
N ASN A 376 23.77 -30.58 -1.61
CA ASN A 376 23.06 -31.58 -2.42
C ASN A 376 23.74 -31.77 -3.78
N PRO A 377 24.74 -32.67 -3.87
CA PRO A 377 25.44 -32.97 -5.12
C PRO A 377 24.55 -33.68 -6.17
N ALA A 378 23.27 -33.98 -5.86
CA ALA A 378 22.38 -34.73 -6.75
C ALA A 378 21.55 -33.88 -7.73
N GLU A 379 21.43 -32.56 -7.56
CA GLU A 379 20.75 -31.70 -8.56
C GLU A 379 21.73 -30.72 -9.22
N THR A 380 22.33 -31.15 -10.32
CA THR A 380 23.16 -30.33 -11.23
C THR A 380 22.35 -29.28 -12.03
N ALA A 381 21.02 -29.26 -11.86
CA ALA A 381 20.09 -28.54 -12.73
C ALA A 381 19.80 -27.08 -12.32
N HIS A 382 19.80 -26.72 -11.03
CA HIS A 382 19.26 -25.42 -10.58
C HIS A 382 20.24 -24.61 -9.70
N ALA A 383 20.41 -23.33 -10.01
CA ALA A 383 21.24 -22.41 -9.23
C ALA A 383 20.47 -21.73 -8.07
N PRO A 384 21.13 -21.33 -6.97
CA PRO A 384 20.52 -20.53 -5.92
C PRO A 384 19.97 -19.19 -6.42
N ALA A 385 18.71 -18.88 -6.13
CA ALA A 385 18.18 -17.53 -6.34
C ALA A 385 18.45 -16.68 -5.11
N HIS A 386 19.22 -15.62 -5.31
CA HIS A 386 19.48 -14.62 -4.29
C HIS A 386 18.59 -13.41 -4.60
N ALA A 387 17.30 -13.58 -4.36
CA ALA A 387 16.28 -12.61 -4.75
C ALA A 387 16.26 -11.37 -3.86
N ASN A 388 17.37 -10.64 -3.84
CA ASN A 388 17.36 -9.26 -3.41
C ASN A 388 16.83 -8.43 -4.59
N SER A 389 15.50 -8.41 -4.74
CA SER A 389 14.83 -7.59 -5.74
C SER A 389 14.05 -6.46 -5.08
N GLY A 390 14.26 -5.25 -5.59
CA GLY A 390 13.40 -4.11 -5.32
C GLY A 390 12.47 -3.94 -6.50
N SER A 391 11.16 -3.90 -6.25
CA SER A 391 10.19 -3.85 -7.34
C SER A 391 9.03 -2.89 -7.12
N ASP A 392 8.70 -2.09 -8.14
CA ASP A 392 7.54 -1.20 -8.13
C ASP A 392 6.56 -1.58 -9.24
N TYR A 393 5.35 -2.01 -8.87
CA TYR A 393 4.33 -2.50 -9.81
C TYR A 393 3.00 -1.77 -9.70
N TYR A 394 2.40 -1.51 -10.86
CA TYR A 394 0.98 -1.23 -11.02
C TYR A 394 0.33 -2.40 -11.76
N ILE A 395 -0.66 -3.04 -11.17
CA ILE A 395 -1.30 -4.24 -11.73
C ILE A 395 -2.82 -4.06 -11.77
N ARG A 396 -3.44 -4.36 -12.91
CA ARG A 396 -4.90 -4.40 -13.03
C ARG A 396 -5.43 -5.54 -13.88
N ASN A 397 -6.70 -5.90 -13.70
CA ASN A 397 -7.43 -6.84 -14.56
C ASN A 397 -6.75 -8.23 -14.70
N MET A 398 -6.18 -8.74 -13.60
CA MET A 398 -5.52 -10.04 -13.51
C MET A 398 -6.27 -10.96 -12.54
N THR A 399 -6.14 -12.28 -12.68
CA THR A 399 -6.62 -13.20 -11.63
C THR A 399 -5.83 -12.97 -10.33
N ASN A 400 -4.51 -12.96 -10.40
CA ASN A 400 -3.64 -12.67 -9.25
C ASN A 400 -2.77 -11.45 -9.57
N GLY A 401 -2.61 -10.52 -8.63
CA GLY A 401 -1.70 -9.39 -8.73
C GLY A 401 -0.25 -9.89 -8.75
N ILE A 402 0.27 -10.26 -7.58
CA ILE A 402 1.60 -10.90 -7.46
C ILE A 402 1.46 -12.31 -6.91
N SER A 403 2.26 -13.23 -7.45
CA SER A 403 2.32 -14.61 -6.98
C SER A 403 3.76 -15.04 -6.77
N VAL A 404 4.09 -15.35 -5.52
CA VAL A 404 5.46 -15.67 -5.09
C VAL A 404 5.53 -17.14 -4.71
N GLN A 405 6.54 -17.85 -5.22
CA GLN A 405 6.81 -19.23 -4.84
C GLN A 405 7.92 -19.25 -3.77
N ASN A 406 7.61 -19.75 -2.57
CA ASN A 406 8.47 -19.62 -1.41
C ASN A 406 9.77 -20.45 -1.51
N SER A 407 10.89 -19.83 -1.91
CA SER A 407 12.22 -20.48 -1.95
C SER A 407 13.44 -19.52 -1.90
N ALA A 408 13.25 -18.20 -1.80
CA ALA A 408 14.35 -17.23 -1.77
C ALA A 408 15.18 -17.22 -0.46
N LYS A 409 16.47 -16.89 -0.52
CA LYS A 409 17.37 -16.78 0.65
C LYS A 409 17.65 -15.33 1.10
N TYR A 410 17.21 -14.31 0.37
CA TYR A 410 17.45 -12.90 0.71
C TYR A 410 16.18 -12.06 0.61
N ASN A 411 16.19 -10.88 1.23
CA ASN A 411 15.02 -10.02 1.37
C ASN A 411 14.64 -9.36 0.04
N SER A 412 13.39 -9.46 -0.37
CA SER A 412 12.79 -8.62 -1.42
C SER A 412 12.07 -7.43 -0.79
N TYR A 413 12.05 -6.31 -1.51
CA TYR A 413 11.24 -5.14 -1.16
C TYR A 413 10.35 -4.80 -2.36
N ASP A 414 9.08 -5.16 -2.26
CA ASP A 414 8.13 -4.99 -3.36
C ASP A 414 7.03 -4.01 -2.96
N ARG A 415 6.89 -2.92 -3.72
CA ARG A 415 5.78 -1.97 -3.61
C ARG A 415 4.79 -2.22 -4.75
N ILE A 416 3.54 -2.37 -4.38
CA ILE A 416 2.55 -2.96 -5.27
C ILE A 416 1.27 -2.16 -5.16
N PHE A 417 0.82 -1.61 -6.28
CA PHE A 417 -0.54 -1.13 -6.44
C PHE A 417 -1.33 -2.13 -7.28
N VAL A 418 -2.46 -2.62 -6.75
CA VAL A 418 -3.31 -3.60 -7.43
C VAL A 418 -4.76 -3.13 -7.46
N THR A 419 -5.40 -3.19 -8.63
CA THR A 419 -6.84 -2.91 -8.78
C THR A 419 -7.52 -3.92 -9.69
N GLU A 420 -8.80 -4.23 -9.47
CA GLU A 420 -9.59 -5.07 -10.38
C GLU A 420 -9.00 -6.49 -10.56
N THR A 421 -8.48 -7.09 -9.49
CA THR A 421 -7.91 -8.45 -9.49
C THR A 421 -8.65 -9.40 -8.55
N ASP A 422 -8.61 -10.72 -8.78
CA ASP A 422 -9.22 -11.65 -7.81
C ASP A 422 -8.44 -11.69 -6.50
N ARG A 423 -7.11 -11.56 -6.55
CA ARG A 423 -6.22 -11.53 -5.37
C ARG A 423 -5.10 -10.52 -5.58
N ALA A 424 -4.83 -9.65 -4.60
CA ALA A 424 -3.71 -8.71 -4.72
C ALA A 424 -2.34 -9.41 -4.57
N LEU A 425 -2.19 -10.26 -3.56
CA LEU A 425 -0.97 -11.03 -3.32
C LEU A 425 -1.27 -12.51 -3.00
N GLN A 426 -0.54 -13.42 -3.62
CA GLN A 426 -0.60 -14.86 -3.35
C GLN A 426 0.79 -15.43 -3.10
N LEU A 427 1.00 -16.08 -1.96
CA LEU A 427 2.18 -16.89 -1.71
C LEU A 427 1.80 -18.35 -1.92
N LEU A 428 2.56 -19.04 -2.77
CA LEU A 428 2.43 -20.46 -3.07
C LEU A 428 3.56 -21.24 -2.39
N GLN A 429 3.22 -22.46 -1.96
CA GLN A 429 4.20 -23.39 -1.40
C GLN A 429 5.21 -23.81 -2.50
N GLY A 430 6.50 -23.76 -2.17
CA GLY A 430 7.57 -24.25 -3.04
C GLY A 430 7.51 -25.76 -3.27
N THR A 431 8.19 -26.24 -4.31
CA THR A 431 8.22 -27.67 -4.68
C THR A 431 9.06 -28.54 -3.74
N VAL A 432 9.95 -27.92 -2.93
CA VAL A 432 10.78 -28.64 -1.95
C VAL A 432 10.38 -28.25 -0.53
N VAL A 433 9.93 -29.25 0.22
CA VAL A 433 9.52 -29.13 1.61
C VAL A 433 10.78 -29.06 2.50
N GLY A 434 10.98 -27.98 3.25
CA GLY A 434 12.04 -27.84 4.25
C GLY A 434 13.06 -26.73 4.02
N ASN A 435 13.12 -26.13 2.83
CA ASN A 435 13.85 -24.86 2.67
C ASN A 435 13.08 -23.80 3.45
N ASN A 436 13.73 -23.14 4.41
CA ASN A 436 13.20 -22.00 5.15
C ASN A 436 13.64 -20.71 4.44
N PRO A 437 12.78 -20.08 3.62
CA PRO A 437 13.15 -18.94 2.81
C PRO A 437 12.57 -17.63 3.39
N THR A 438 12.99 -16.50 2.83
CA THR A 438 13.30 -15.24 3.51
C THR A 438 12.22 -14.24 3.90
N MET A 439 12.67 -13.24 4.67
CA MET A 439 12.01 -11.95 4.94
C MET A 439 11.76 -11.12 3.68
N ASN A 440 10.69 -11.43 2.96
CA ASN A 440 10.14 -10.53 1.95
C ASN A 440 9.38 -9.40 2.65
N HIS A 441 9.53 -8.18 2.16
CA HIS A 441 8.73 -7.04 2.56
C HIS A 441 7.81 -6.64 1.40
N PHE A 442 6.51 -6.80 1.61
CA PHE A 442 5.48 -6.42 0.64
C PHE A 442 4.71 -5.21 1.16
N ASN A 443 4.80 -4.09 0.45
CA ASN A 443 3.93 -2.94 0.65
C ASN A 443 2.83 -2.95 -0.40
N VAL A 444 1.62 -3.32 0.01
CA VAL A 444 0.48 -3.58 -0.87
C VAL A 444 -0.60 -2.52 -0.67
N ILE A 445 -0.84 -1.74 -1.72
CA ILE A 445 -2.01 -0.88 -1.85
C ILE A 445 -2.98 -1.58 -2.79
N ALA A 446 -4.20 -1.86 -2.36
CA ALA A 446 -5.16 -2.57 -3.20
C ALA A 446 -6.59 -2.04 -3.09
N GLU A 447 -7.29 -2.02 -4.22
CA GLU A 447 -8.71 -1.67 -4.31
C GLU A 447 -9.42 -2.60 -5.30
N LYS A 448 -10.75 -2.73 -5.19
CA LYS A 448 -11.55 -3.59 -6.08
C LYS A 448 -10.98 -5.00 -6.26
N VAL A 449 -10.42 -5.59 -5.20
CA VAL A 449 -9.85 -6.93 -5.22
C VAL A 449 -10.74 -7.94 -4.51
N GLY A 450 -10.70 -9.22 -4.93
CA GLY A 450 -11.44 -10.30 -4.28
C GLY A 450 -10.83 -10.76 -2.96
N GLN A 451 -9.51 -10.68 -2.79
CA GLN A 451 -8.77 -10.90 -1.55
C GLN A 451 -7.51 -10.01 -1.53
N ALA A 452 -7.09 -9.55 -0.35
CA ALA A 452 -5.83 -8.84 -0.19
C ALA A 452 -4.63 -9.80 -0.28
N LEU A 453 -4.70 -10.90 0.46
CA LEU A 453 -3.56 -11.81 0.62
C LEU A 453 -4.01 -13.25 0.83
N VAL A 454 -3.42 -14.15 0.06
CA VAL A 454 -3.47 -15.60 0.32
C VAL A 454 -2.06 -16.10 0.61
N ASN A 455 -1.81 -16.56 1.84
CA ASN A 455 -0.51 -17.10 2.24
C ASN A 455 -0.57 -18.63 2.39
N GLN A 456 0.04 -19.37 1.47
CA GLN A 456 0.16 -20.82 1.52
C GLN A 456 1.62 -21.24 1.74
N GLY A 457 1.99 -21.44 3.01
CA GLY A 457 3.31 -21.93 3.40
C GLY A 457 4.43 -20.87 3.38
N GLY A 458 4.08 -19.58 3.24
CA GLY A 458 5.00 -18.45 3.39
C GLY A 458 5.31 -18.16 4.86
N ASN A 459 6.61 -17.99 5.16
CA ASN A 459 7.14 -17.72 6.49
C ASN A 459 8.16 -16.57 6.47
N HIS A 460 8.39 -15.91 7.60
CA HIS A 460 9.30 -14.78 7.79
C HIS A 460 8.93 -13.50 7.02
N ASN A 461 7.75 -13.40 6.41
CA ASN A 461 7.38 -12.26 5.58
C ASN A 461 6.89 -11.06 6.40
N ASP A 462 7.12 -9.87 5.89
CA ASP A 462 6.57 -8.61 6.38
C ASP A 462 5.57 -8.06 5.36
N PHE A 463 4.34 -7.87 5.78
CA PHE A 463 3.25 -7.34 4.98
C PHE A 463 2.81 -5.99 5.55
N GLU A 464 2.89 -4.95 4.74
CA GLU A 464 2.32 -3.63 4.99
C GLU A 464 1.17 -3.41 4.01
N LEU A 465 -0.04 -3.21 4.53
CA LEU A 465 -1.27 -3.28 3.75
C LEU A 465 -2.06 -1.97 3.83
N LEU A 466 -2.55 -1.48 2.70
CA LEU A 466 -3.59 -0.47 2.63
C LEU A 466 -4.62 -0.91 1.60
N VAL A 467 -5.73 -1.50 2.08
CA VAL A 467 -6.68 -2.20 1.21
C VAL A 467 -8.11 -1.72 1.41
N ASP A 468 -8.81 -1.46 0.30
CA ASP A 468 -10.27 -1.40 0.28
C ASP A 468 -10.86 -2.79 -0.02
N GLY A 469 -11.47 -3.38 1.00
CA GLY A 469 -12.05 -4.73 0.97
C GLY A 469 -13.51 -4.77 0.54
N SER A 470 -14.04 -3.67 -0.02
CA SER A 470 -15.44 -3.53 -0.44
C SER A 470 -15.91 -4.59 -1.44
N LEU A 471 -14.98 -5.20 -2.19
CA LEU A 471 -15.26 -6.26 -3.17
C LEU A 471 -14.71 -7.64 -2.77
N PHE A 472 -14.32 -7.85 -1.51
CA PHE A 472 -13.83 -9.15 -1.09
C PHE A 472 -14.86 -10.26 -1.35
N SER A 473 -14.42 -11.30 -2.06
CA SER A 473 -15.22 -12.50 -2.35
C SER A 473 -15.00 -13.62 -1.34
N ASP A 474 -13.85 -13.61 -0.64
CA ASP A 474 -13.51 -14.48 0.49
C ASP A 474 -12.80 -13.67 1.60
N GLN A 475 -12.14 -14.31 2.58
CA GLN A 475 -11.40 -13.62 3.64
C GLN A 475 -10.36 -12.68 3.02
N GLY A 476 -10.26 -11.46 3.53
CA GLY A 476 -9.32 -10.46 3.02
C GLY A 476 -7.88 -10.95 3.07
N ILE A 477 -7.42 -11.33 4.26
CA ILE A 477 -6.19 -12.11 4.45
C ILE A 477 -6.56 -13.56 4.78
N GLN A 478 -5.90 -14.52 4.14
CA GLN A 478 -6.12 -15.94 4.36
C GLN A 478 -4.80 -16.71 4.43
N GLU A 479 -4.41 -17.18 5.61
CA GLU A 479 -3.36 -18.19 5.75
C GLU A 479 -3.95 -19.58 5.50
N LEU A 480 -3.52 -20.27 4.43
CA LEU A 480 -3.93 -21.64 4.10
C LEU A 480 -3.04 -22.69 4.80
N THR A 481 -3.22 -23.98 4.50
CA THR A 481 -2.37 -25.06 5.04
C THR A 481 -0.89 -24.78 4.77
N GLY A 482 -0.04 -24.90 5.80
CA GLY A 482 1.40 -24.61 5.71
C GLY A 482 2.19 -25.29 6.82
N TYR A 483 3.47 -24.95 6.96
CA TYR A 483 4.39 -25.59 7.91
C TYR A 483 3.85 -25.54 9.35
N THR A 484 3.60 -26.72 9.91
CA THR A 484 3.31 -26.88 11.33
C THR A 484 4.56 -26.56 12.14
N GLY A 485 4.58 -25.40 12.81
CA GLY A 485 5.39 -25.23 14.02
C GLY A 485 6.28 -24.00 14.19
N LYS A 486 6.56 -23.15 13.19
CA LYS A 486 7.43 -21.96 13.38
C LYS A 486 7.17 -20.85 12.33
N GLY A 487 6.01 -20.19 12.34
CA GLY A 487 5.62 -19.17 11.36
C GLY A 487 5.73 -17.72 11.87
N PHE A 488 6.76 -16.96 11.49
CA PHE A 488 6.93 -15.57 11.91
C PHE A 488 6.57 -14.60 10.77
N ASN A 489 5.29 -14.38 10.50
CA ASN A 489 4.89 -13.32 9.57
C ASN A 489 4.51 -12.05 10.35
N ARG A 490 4.90 -10.89 9.84
CA ARG A 490 4.45 -9.59 10.33
C ARG A 490 3.33 -9.08 9.42
N TYR A 491 2.19 -8.76 10.02
CA TYR A 491 1.03 -8.20 9.33
C TYR A 491 0.74 -6.82 9.90
N SER A 492 0.87 -5.79 9.08
CA SER A 492 0.65 -4.40 9.47
C SER A 492 -0.17 -3.63 8.45
N GLY A 493 -0.90 -2.61 8.90
CA GLY A 493 -1.66 -1.72 8.04
C GLY A 493 -3.17 -1.80 8.22
N ILE A 494 -3.93 -1.46 7.18
CA ILE A 494 -5.37 -1.18 7.26
C ILE A 494 -6.12 -1.93 6.14
N ILE A 495 -7.22 -2.58 6.52
CA ILE A 495 -8.26 -3.10 5.62
C ILE A 495 -9.55 -2.34 5.92
N LYS A 496 -10.08 -1.62 4.93
CA LYS A 496 -11.33 -0.85 5.05
C LYS A 496 -12.49 -1.58 4.38
N ASN A 497 -13.71 -1.29 4.83
CA ASN A 497 -14.97 -1.71 4.18
C ASN A 497 -15.04 -3.20 3.81
N SER A 498 -14.49 -4.09 4.63
CA SER A 498 -14.33 -5.49 4.26
C SER A 498 -15.69 -6.16 4.02
N ALA A 499 -16.01 -6.57 2.78
CA ALA A 499 -17.27 -7.25 2.46
C ALA A 499 -17.37 -8.69 3.00
N LYS A 500 -16.30 -9.17 3.64
CA LYS A 500 -16.18 -10.47 4.30
C LYS A 500 -15.42 -10.31 5.61
N THR A 501 -14.98 -11.43 6.19
CA THR A 501 -14.02 -11.38 7.29
C THR A 501 -12.73 -10.72 6.84
N GLY A 502 -12.23 -9.74 7.59
CA GLY A 502 -11.04 -8.98 7.22
C GLY A 502 -9.77 -9.82 7.16
N ALA A 503 -9.55 -10.67 8.16
CA ALA A 503 -8.38 -11.54 8.19
C ALA A 503 -8.61 -12.88 8.89
N GLN A 504 -7.96 -13.93 8.38
CA GLN A 504 -7.93 -15.27 8.97
C GLN A 504 -6.50 -15.79 9.02
N PHE A 505 -5.99 -15.91 10.24
CA PHE A 505 -4.66 -16.42 10.55
C PHE A 505 -4.73 -17.83 11.14
N ARG A 506 -3.81 -18.70 10.73
CA ARG A 506 -3.67 -20.10 11.15
C ARG A 506 -2.26 -20.41 11.67
N TYR A 507 -1.25 -19.63 11.33
CA TYR A 507 0.13 -19.86 11.72
C TYR A 507 0.44 -19.29 13.11
N SER A 508 1.50 -19.81 13.73
CA SER A 508 1.94 -19.45 15.09
C SER A 508 3.22 -18.63 15.06
N HIS A 509 3.32 -17.61 15.92
CA HIS A 509 4.40 -16.59 16.04
C HIS A 509 4.27 -15.37 15.12
N ASN A 510 3.06 -15.06 14.66
CA ASN A 510 2.82 -13.86 13.87
C ASN A 510 2.88 -12.58 14.72
N LEU A 511 3.36 -11.48 14.14
CA LEU A 511 3.34 -10.14 14.72
C LEU A 511 2.25 -9.29 14.05
N TYR A 512 1.37 -8.71 14.84
CA TYR A 512 0.22 -7.95 14.35
C TYR A 512 0.36 -6.45 14.62
N ASN A 513 0.00 -5.64 13.63
CA ASN A 513 -0.29 -4.21 13.74
C ASN A 513 -1.37 -3.85 12.71
N LEU A 514 -2.49 -4.59 12.77
CA LEU A 514 -3.51 -4.60 11.73
C LEU A 514 -4.78 -3.91 12.22
N GLN A 515 -5.34 -3.08 11.35
CA GLN A 515 -6.63 -2.43 11.53
C GLN A 515 -7.63 -2.94 10.50
N VAL A 516 -8.84 -3.30 10.93
CA VAL A 516 -9.93 -3.75 10.05
C VAL A 516 -11.17 -2.92 10.36
N SER A 517 -11.80 -2.32 9.35
CA SER A 517 -13.06 -1.59 9.52
C SER A 517 -14.21 -2.17 8.70
N SER A 518 -15.41 -2.08 9.28
CA SER A 518 -16.70 -2.35 8.64
C SER A 518 -16.79 -3.74 8.00
N ALA A 519 -16.25 -4.76 8.67
CA ALA A 519 -16.23 -6.12 8.17
C ALA A 519 -17.64 -6.76 8.18
N VAL A 520 -18.14 -7.21 7.02
CA VAL A 520 -19.37 -8.01 6.89
C VAL A 520 -19.05 -9.47 7.23
N GLY A 521 -18.85 -9.72 8.52
CA GLY A 521 -18.34 -10.97 9.08
C GLY A 521 -17.51 -10.70 10.32
N ASN A 522 -16.56 -11.60 10.63
CA ASN A 522 -15.64 -11.33 11.73
C ASN A 522 -14.62 -10.26 11.31
N GLY A 523 -14.12 -9.42 12.20
CA GLY A 523 -13.01 -8.52 11.84
C GLY A 523 -11.74 -9.34 11.59
N VAL A 524 -11.29 -10.05 12.62
CA VAL A 524 -10.08 -10.90 12.56
C VAL A 524 -10.32 -12.24 13.26
N ASN A 525 -9.92 -13.34 12.61
CA ASN A 525 -9.89 -14.68 13.19
C ASN A 525 -8.44 -15.15 13.34
N ILE A 526 -8.06 -15.64 14.53
CA ILE A 526 -6.72 -16.17 14.79
C ILE A 526 -6.82 -17.55 15.41
N ASN A 527 -6.34 -18.55 14.67
CA ASN A 527 -6.31 -19.95 15.08
C ASN A 527 -4.88 -20.47 15.35
N GLY A 528 -3.92 -19.56 15.57
CA GLY A 528 -2.50 -19.84 15.81
C GLY A 528 -2.11 -19.78 17.29
N SER A 529 -0.82 -19.76 17.61
CA SER A 529 -0.30 -19.55 18.97
C SER A 529 0.92 -18.63 18.95
N TYR A 530 1.29 -18.09 20.11
CA TYR A 530 2.49 -17.26 20.32
C TYR A 530 2.56 -15.98 19.47
N GLY A 531 1.43 -15.50 18.96
CA GLY A 531 1.35 -14.20 18.31
C GLY A 531 1.42 -13.05 19.31
N ASN A 532 1.92 -11.89 18.87
CA ASN A 532 2.01 -10.66 19.66
C ASN A 532 1.61 -9.45 18.80
N GLY A 533 1.42 -8.28 19.40
CA GLY A 533 1.14 -7.02 18.73
C GLY A 533 -0.29 -6.52 18.96
N THR A 534 -0.77 -5.68 18.04
CA THR A 534 -2.05 -4.97 18.17
C THR A 534 -2.98 -5.31 17.01
N LEU A 535 -4.25 -5.54 17.36
CA LEU A 535 -5.36 -5.67 16.42
C LEU A 535 -6.40 -4.63 16.77
N THR A 536 -6.79 -3.84 15.78
CA THR A 536 -7.88 -2.88 15.90
C THR A 536 -8.99 -3.26 14.94
N VAL A 537 -10.20 -3.47 15.45
CA VAL A 537 -11.37 -3.77 14.65
C VAL A 537 -12.45 -2.76 14.97
N ASN A 538 -13.05 -2.13 13.96
CA ASN A 538 -14.20 -1.25 14.14
C ASN A 538 -15.36 -1.64 13.22
N GLY A 539 -16.59 -1.75 13.74
CA GLY A 539 -17.80 -1.89 12.93
C GLY A 539 -18.00 -3.26 12.28
N ALA A 540 -17.48 -4.34 12.87
CA ALA A 540 -17.69 -5.69 12.34
C ALA A 540 -19.11 -6.22 12.64
N THR A 541 -19.78 -6.79 11.64
CA THR A 541 -21.14 -7.37 11.80
C THR A 541 -21.15 -8.72 12.50
N GLY A 542 -20.00 -9.41 12.57
CA GLY A 542 -19.81 -10.66 13.28
C GLY A 542 -19.06 -10.49 14.60
N THR A 543 -18.09 -11.36 14.83
CA THR A 543 -17.15 -11.27 15.96
C THR A 543 -16.10 -10.22 15.62
N GLY A 544 -15.91 -9.21 16.47
CA GLY A 544 -14.83 -8.23 16.26
C GLY A 544 -13.48 -8.93 16.03
N VAL A 545 -13.01 -9.65 17.06
CA VAL A 545 -11.87 -10.56 16.96
C VAL A 545 -12.21 -11.91 17.58
N SER A 546 -11.84 -13.00 16.91
CA SER A 546 -11.94 -14.38 17.42
C SER A 546 -10.56 -14.96 17.65
N LEU A 547 -10.27 -15.38 18.88
CA LEU A 547 -8.98 -15.93 19.29
C LEU A 547 -9.14 -17.41 19.69
N ALA A 548 -8.47 -18.31 18.98
CA ALA A 548 -8.33 -19.72 19.30
C ALA A 548 -6.84 -20.10 19.29
N GLY A 549 -6.19 -20.02 20.44
CA GLY A 549 -4.74 -20.15 20.53
C GLY A 549 -4.17 -19.99 21.94
N ASN A 550 -2.84 -19.84 22.02
CA ASN A 550 -2.11 -19.51 23.25
C ASN A 550 -1.26 -18.25 23.02
N TYR A 551 -1.71 -17.09 23.47
CA TYR A 551 -1.08 -15.78 23.23
C TYR A 551 -0.51 -15.19 24.52
N ASN A 552 0.61 -14.49 24.41
CA ASN A 552 1.20 -13.78 25.54
C ASN A 552 1.22 -12.28 25.23
N ASN A 553 0.31 -11.53 25.85
CA ASN A 553 0.18 -10.07 25.77
C ASN A 553 -0.31 -9.52 24.42
N LEU A 554 -1.25 -10.21 23.77
CA LEU A 554 -1.91 -9.70 22.56
C LEU A 554 -2.84 -8.52 22.92
N GLN A 555 -2.73 -7.41 22.19
CA GLN A 555 -3.59 -6.24 22.37
C GLN A 555 -4.72 -6.25 21.33
N VAL A 556 -5.96 -6.14 21.81
CA VAL A 556 -7.16 -6.16 20.98
C VAL A 556 -8.03 -4.96 21.32
N VAL A 557 -8.25 -4.12 20.32
CA VAL A 557 -9.23 -3.03 20.37
C VAL A 557 -10.36 -3.39 19.41
N ALA A 558 -11.59 -3.55 19.92
CA ALA A 558 -12.74 -3.95 19.11
C ALA A 558 -13.93 -3.03 19.42
N THR A 559 -14.25 -2.11 18.53
CA THR A 559 -15.38 -1.18 18.69
C THR A 559 -16.51 -1.47 17.69
N GLU A 560 -17.73 -1.09 18.03
CA GLU A 560 -18.93 -1.21 17.18
C GLU A 560 -19.16 -2.63 16.63
N CYS A 561 -18.76 -3.66 17.38
CA CYS A 561 -18.89 -5.06 16.96
C CYS A 561 -20.25 -5.64 17.40
N LEU A 562 -20.99 -6.22 16.46
CA LEU A 562 -22.40 -6.59 16.68
C LEU A 562 -22.59 -7.78 17.64
N ASN A 563 -21.78 -8.84 17.53
CA ASN A 563 -21.99 -10.06 18.32
C ASN A 563 -21.22 -10.01 19.65
N ALA A 564 -19.96 -10.44 19.63
CA ALA A 564 -19.05 -10.41 20.76
C ALA A 564 -17.61 -10.61 20.26
N LEU A 565 -16.63 -10.10 21.00
CA LEU A 565 -15.24 -10.57 20.94
C LEU A 565 -15.13 -11.96 21.58
N VAL A 566 -14.42 -12.91 20.96
CA VAL A 566 -14.35 -14.31 21.46
C VAL A 566 -12.91 -14.71 21.81
N VAL A 567 -12.73 -15.33 22.99
CA VAL A 567 -11.47 -15.96 23.41
C VAL A 567 -11.72 -17.41 23.83
N ALA A 568 -11.28 -18.35 22.98
CA ALA A 568 -11.56 -19.79 23.13
C ALA A 568 -10.35 -20.65 23.51
N GLY A 569 -9.12 -20.13 23.41
CA GLY A 569 -7.90 -20.88 23.70
C GLY A 569 -7.53 -20.98 25.19
N ALA A 570 -6.39 -21.58 25.52
CA ALA A 570 -5.97 -21.80 26.90
C ALA A 570 -4.72 -21.00 27.29
N GLY A 571 -4.62 -20.56 28.54
CA GLY A 571 -3.41 -19.88 29.04
C GLY A 571 -3.09 -18.55 28.35
N ASN A 572 -4.06 -17.92 27.67
CA ASN A 572 -3.84 -16.66 26.97
C ASN A 572 -3.69 -15.51 27.95
N THR A 573 -2.81 -14.55 27.66
CA THR A 573 -2.84 -13.22 28.26
C THR A 573 -3.24 -12.23 27.17
N VAL A 574 -4.43 -11.64 27.30
CA VAL A 574 -5.01 -10.74 26.29
C VAL A 574 -5.41 -9.42 26.95
N ASN A 575 -4.97 -8.31 26.36
CA ASN A 575 -5.41 -6.97 26.73
C ASN A 575 -6.52 -6.53 25.78
N ILE A 576 -7.71 -6.26 26.30
CA ILE A 576 -8.93 -5.99 25.56
C ILE A 576 -9.43 -4.59 25.88
N GLN A 577 -9.74 -3.84 24.83
CA GLN A 577 -10.57 -2.65 24.91
C GLN A 577 -11.72 -2.78 23.91
N THR A 578 -12.95 -2.91 24.42
CA THR A 578 -14.13 -3.04 23.57
C THR A 578 -15.32 -2.30 24.15
N ASP A 579 -16.19 -1.77 23.29
CA ASP A 579 -17.50 -1.25 23.67
C ASP A 579 -18.59 -2.36 23.66
N GLY A 580 -18.34 -3.47 22.97
CA GLY A 580 -19.26 -4.56 22.78
C GLY A 580 -19.13 -5.68 23.81
N ASN A 581 -19.84 -6.79 23.54
CA ASN A 581 -19.82 -7.97 24.40
C ASN A 581 -18.51 -8.76 24.25
N VAL A 582 -18.15 -9.53 25.27
CA VAL A 582 -17.01 -10.46 25.26
C VAL A 582 -17.47 -11.85 25.70
N GLN A 583 -16.99 -12.89 25.01
CA GLN A 583 -17.22 -14.28 25.34
C GLN A 583 -15.89 -15.01 25.56
N ILE A 584 -15.74 -15.61 26.75
CA ILE A 584 -14.57 -16.39 27.14
C ILE A 584 -14.98 -17.85 27.31
N THR A 585 -14.65 -18.67 26.32
CA THR A 585 -14.92 -20.12 26.34
C THR A 585 -13.68 -20.94 26.71
N GLY A 586 -12.51 -20.34 26.60
CA GLY A 586 -11.23 -20.94 26.96
C GLY A 586 -10.94 -20.99 28.46
N SER A 587 -9.93 -21.76 28.87
CA SER A 587 -9.56 -21.95 30.28
C SER A 587 -8.15 -21.43 30.63
N GLY A 588 -7.94 -20.98 31.85
CA GLY A 588 -6.63 -20.51 32.34
C GLY A 588 -6.17 -19.18 31.73
N ASN A 589 -7.07 -18.41 31.12
CA ASN A 589 -6.72 -17.15 30.47
C ASN A 589 -6.64 -15.99 31.48
N THR A 590 -5.76 -15.03 31.23
CA THR A 590 -5.71 -13.73 31.89
C THR A 590 -6.25 -12.67 30.93
N ILE A 591 -7.37 -12.06 31.29
CA ILE A 591 -8.03 -11.01 30.52
C ILE A 591 -7.83 -9.68 31.25
N ILE A 592 -7.29 -8.69 30.54
CA ILE A 592 -6.93 -7.38 31.08
C ILE A 592 -7.64 -6.29 30.27
N GLY A 593 -8.19 -5.26 30.89
CA GLY A 593 -8.66 -4.05 30.20
C GLY A 593 -10.13 -3.71 30.44
N ARG A 594 -10.78 -3.07 29.46
CA ARG A 594 -12.14 -2.51 29.59
C ARG A 594 -13.11 -3.19 28.61
N ILE A 595 -14.24 -3.64 29.15
CA ILE A 595 -15.36 -4.23 28.40
C ILE A 595 -16.59 -3.35 28.60
N GLY A 596 -17.06 -2.71 27.52
CA GLY A 596 -18.23 -1.84 27.53
C GLY A 596 -19.56 -2.61 27.54
N GLY A 597 -19.59 -3.81 26.97
CA GLY A 597 -20.77 -4.68 26.97
C GLY A 597 -20.77 -5.73 28.07
N ASN A 598 -21.48 -6.83 27.81
CA ASN A 598 -21.58 -7.97 28.72
C ASN A 598 -20.38 -8.91 28.57
N LEU A 599 -19.98 -9.57 29.67
CA LEU A 599 -18.95 -10.61 29.68
C LEU A 599 -19.60 -11.96 29.98
N THR A 600 -19.49 -12.92 29.06
CA THR A 600 -19.94 -14.30 29.27
C THR A 600 -18.75 -15.23 29.41
N VAL A 601 -18.71 -16.02 30.48
CA VAL A 601 -17.60 -16.94 30.78
C VAL A 601 -18.14 -18.37 30.92
N THR A 602 -17.62 -19.28 30.09
CA THR A 602 -17.95 -20.72 30.14
C THR A 602 -16.73 -21.61 30.42
N GLY A 603 -15.51 -21.08 30.28
CA GLY A 603 -14.27 -21.79 30.64
C GLY A 603 -13.88 -21.65 32.11
N ASN A 604 -12.85 -22.38 32.53
CA ASN A 604 -12.43 -22.50 33.94
C ASN A 604 -11.09 -21.82 34.21
N GLY A 605 -10.82 -21.45 35.48
CA GLY A 605 -9.50 -20.98 35.91
C GLY A 605 -9.02 -19.65 35.30
N ASN A 606 -9.92 -18.86 34.71
CA ASN A 606 -9.59 -17.58 34.10
C ASN A 606 -9.42 -16.47 35.15
N LYS A 607 -8.54 -15.50 34.87
CA LYS A 607 -8.29 -14.32 35.70
C LYS A 607 -8.70 -13.06 34.95
N PHE A 608 -9.40 -12.16 35.63
CA PHE A 608 -9.90 -10.92 35.05
C PHE A 608 -9.39 -9.70 35.81
N ILE A 609 -8.89 -8.69 35.08
CA ILE A 609 -8.32 -7.46 35.63
C ILE A 609 -8.82 -6.27 34.81
N GLY A 610 -9.45 -5.28 35.44
CA GLY A 610 -9.91 -4.07 34.77
C GLY A 610 -11.38 -3.76 35.05
N GLU A 611 -12.16 -3.49 34.01
CA GLU A 611 -13.54 -2.99 34.14
C GLU A 611 -14.49 -3.68 33.17
N VAL A 612 -15.69 -4.03 33.64
CA VAL A 612 -16.80 -4.46 32.78
C VAL A 612 -17.99 -3.56 33.14
N ILE A 613 -18.54 -2.84 32.17
CA ILE A 613 -19.70 -1.97 32.39
C ILE A 613 -21.01 -2.79 32.41
N GLY A 614 -21.09 -3.81 31.57
CA GLY A 614 -22.26 -4.69 31.48
C GLY A 614 -22.30 -5.77 32.56
N THR A 615 -23.10 -6.80 32.28
CA THR A 615 -23.30 -7.94 33.18
C THR A 615 -22.26 -9.02 32.90
N VAL A 616 -21.76 -9.64 33.96
CA VAL A 616 -20.93 -10.84 33.95
C VAL A 616 -21.81 -12.06 34.16
N THR A 617 -21.86 -12.94 33.16
CA THR A 617 -22.61 -14.20 33.19
C THR A 617 -21.64 -15.37 33.24
N ARG A 618 -21.84 -16.30 34.17
CA ARG A 618 -20.99 -17.49 34.35
C ARG A 618 -21.85 -18.73 34.22
N THR A 619 -21.48 -19.64 33.32
CA THR A 619 -22.25 -20.87 33.07
C THR A 619 -21.40 -22.09 33.39
N GLY A 620 -21.69 -22.77 34.50
CA GLY A 620 -21.05 -24.06 34.84
C GLY A 620 -19.54 -23.99 35.10
N THR A 621 -19.01 -22.83 35.51
CA THR A 621 -17.56 -22.59 35.61
C THR A 621 -16.99 -22.75 37.03
N THR A 622 -15.71 -23.13 37.13
CA THR A 622 -14.96 -23.26 38.39
C THR A 622 -13.60 -22.56 38.31
N GLY A 623 -13.10 -22.08 39.47
CA GLY A 623 -11.74 -21.52 39.59
C GLY A 623 -11.50 -20.15 38.93
N ASN A 624 -12.51 -19.52 38.33
CA ASN A 624 -12.38 -18.19 37.74
C ASN A 624 -12.25 -17.08 38.81
N ASN A 625 -11.28 -16.17 38.64
CA ASN A 625 -10.97 -15.07 39.54
C ASN A 625 -11.40 -13.71 38.96
N PHE A 626 -12.46 -13.14 39.53
CA PHE A 626 -13.04 -11.84 39.15
C PHE A 626 -12.67 -10.70 40.12
N SER A 627 -11.83 -10.96 41.14
CA SER A 627 -11.50 -9.97 42.18
C SER A 627 -10.81 -8.70 41.65
N GLY A 628 -10.23 -8.77 40.45
CA GLY A 628 -9.59 -7.63 39.77
C GLY A 628 -10.51 -6.82 38.86
N LEU A 629 -11.79 -7.18 38.72
CA LEU A 629 -12.77 -6.42 37.92
C LEU A 629 -13.51 -5.39 38.75
N LYS A 630 -13.76 -4.22 38.15
CA LYS A 630 -14.58 -3.11 38.67
C LYS A 630 -15.78 -2.83 37.77
N GLY A 631 -16.78 -2.11 38.31
CA GLY A 631 -17.91 -1.57 37.54
C GLY A 631 -18.97 -2.59 37.09
N TRP A 632 -18.82 -3.85 37.46
CA TRP A 632 -19.57 -4.97 36.88
C TRP A 632 -20.70 -5.47 37.78
N SER A 633 -21.73 -6.07 37.16
CA SER A 633 -22.79 -6.81 37.85
C SER A 633 -22.71 -8.30 37.56
N GLU A 634 -22.93 -9.16 38.55
CA GLU A 634 -23.08 -10.61 38.35
C GLU A 634 -24.56 -10.98 38.46
N THR A 635 -25.02 -12.02 37.77
CA THR A 635 -26.25 -12.73 38.14
C THR A 635 -25.93 -14.21 38.32
N VAL A 636 -26.20 -14.74 39.51
CA VAL A 636 -26.00 -16.16 39.84
C VAL A 636 -27.36 -16.84 39.91
N VAL A 637 -27.51 -17.89 39.10
CA VAL A 637 -28.68 -18.78 39.11
C VAL A 637 -28.42 -19.93 40.06
N LEU A 638 -29.28 -20.12 41.04
CA LEU A 638 -29.23 -21.25 41.96
C LEU A 638 -30.06 -22.41 41.41
N SER A 639 -29.69 -23.62 41.81
CA SER A 639 -30.54 -24.80 41.62
C SER A 639 -31.89 -24.59 42.32
N GLU A 640 -32.94 -25.21 41.78
CA GLU A 640 -34.28 -25.17 42.36
C GLU A 640 -34.27 -25.67 43.82
N LEU A 641 -34.93 -24.93 44.71
CA LEU A 641 -35.04 -25.25 46.13
C LEU A 641 -36.51 -25.45 46.50
N THR A 642 -36.80 -26.48 47.30
CA THR A 642 -38.16 -26.78 47.77
C THR A 642 -38.40 -26.18 49.14
N THR A 643 -39.53 -25.49 49.34
CA THR A 643 -39.96 -24.98 50.66
C THR A 643 -40.09 -26.10 51.68
N ASP A 644 -39.62 -25.88 52.90
CA ASP A 644 -39.74 -26.82 54.02
C ASP A 644 -41.18 -26.92 54.59
N GLY A 645 -41.36 -27.69 55.66
CA GLY A 645 -42.66 -27.86 56.34
C GLY A 645 -43.21 -26.61 57.02
N SER A 646 -42.40 -25.55 57.13
CA SER A 646 -42.82 -24.20 57.57
C SER A 646 -42.95 -23.22 56.41
N ALA A 647 -43.01 -23.72 55.17
CA ALA A 647 -43.06 -22.92 53.93
C ALA A 647 -41.82 -22.04 53.67
N ARG A 648 -40.68 -22.37 54.28
CA ARG A 648 -39.47 -21.55 54.22
C ARG A 648 -38.40 -22.13 53.31
N ILE A 649 -37.62 -21.23 52.71
CA ILE A 649 -36.41 -21.56 51.95
C ILE A 649 -35.28 -20.71 52.50
N THR A 650 -34.18 -21.37 52.85
CA THR A 650 -32.93 -20.67 53.19
C THR A 650 -32.04 -20.64 51.95
N VAL A 651 -31.79 -19.44 51.45
CA VAL A 651 -30.89 -19.19 50.33
C VAL A 651 -29.55 -18.72 50.88
N ALA A 652 -28.51 -19.53 50.66
CA ALA A 652 -27.14 -19.13 50.95
C ALA A 652 -26.62 -18.22 49.82
N VAL A 653 -26.40 -16.94 50.13
CA VAL A 653 -25.76 -15.94 49.28
C VAL A 653 -24.39 -15.61 49.87
N PRO A 654 -23.30 -16.22 49.36
CA PRO A 654 -21.96 -15.99 49.87
C PRO A 654 -21.59 -14.51 49.84
N LYS A 655 -20.98 -14.00 50.92
CA LYS A 655 -20.44 -12.63 50.89
C LYS A 655 -19.23 -12.60 49.96
N HIS A 656 -19.33 -11.85 48.87
CA HIS A 656 -18.17 -11.56 48.03
C HIS A 656 -17.24 -10.54 48.72
N THR A 657 -15.92 -10.72 48.64
CA THR A 657 -14.93 -9.86 49.32
C THR A 657 -14.93 -8.42 48.79
N SER A 658 -15.32 -8.21 47.53
CA SER A 658 -15.25 -6.91 46.85
C SER A 658 -16.59 -6.40 46.30
N ALA A 659 -17.70 -7.15 46.46
CA ALA A 659 -18.98 -6.82 45.83
C ALA A 659 -20.13 -6.72 46.83
N GLN A 660 -21.11 -5.87 46.54
CA GLN A 660 -22.34 -5.72 47.30
C GLN A 660 -23.48 -6.46 46.59
N ILE A 661 -24.33 -7.18 47.33
CA ILE A 661 -25.56 -7.76 46.78
C ILE A 661 -26.54 -6.61 46.52
N ARG A 662 -27.02 -6.48 45.28
CA ARG A 662 -27.99 -5.45 44.90
C ARG A 662 -29.42 -5.96 44.96
N SER A 663 -29.63 -7.19 44.48
CA SER A 663 -30.97 -7.71 44.22
C SER A 663 -31.01 -9.23 44.38
N ILE A 664 -32.12 -9.76 44.88
CA ILE A 664 -32.43 -11.19 44.89
C ILE A 664 -33.83 -11.34 44.31
N PHE A 665 -33.99 -12.25 43.36
CA PHE A 665 -35.25 -12.52 42.67
C PHE A 665 -35.54 -14.01 42.70
N ALA A 666 -36.82 -14.37 42.74
CA ALA A 666 -37.28 -15.75 42.73
C ALA A 666 -38.30 -15.95 41.62
N THR A 667 -38.26 -17.11 40.96
CA THR A 667 -39.27 -17.56 40.01
C THR A 667 -40.10 -18.64 40.68
N ILE A 668 -41.40 -18.35 40.80
CA ILE A 668 -42.41 -19.23 41.42
C ILE A 668 -43.12 -20.01 40.29
N PRO A 669 -43.58 -21.26 40.50
CA PRO A 669 -44.23 -22.05 39.46
C PRO A 669 -45.44 -21.36 38.81
N ALA A 670 -45.55 -21.51 37.47
CA ALA A 670 -46.44 -20.74 36.59
C ALA A 670 -47.97 -20.90 36.81
N ASN A 671 -48.40 -21.71 37.78
CA ASN A 671 -49.81 -22.04 38.03
C ASN A 671 -50.33 -21.43 39.34
N THR A 672 -49.64 -20.43 39.91
CA THR A 672 -49.90 -19.93 41.26
C THR A 672 -49.96 -18.39 41.29
N ASN A 673 -50.98 -17.82 40.65
CA ASN A 673 -51.14 -16.36 40.45
C ASN A 673 -51.31 -15.54 41.75
N GLU A 674 -51.38 -16.20 42.90
CA GLU A 674 -51.58 -15.57 44.21
C GLU A 674 -50.40 -15.79 45.17
N TYR A 675 -49.30 -16.38 44.71
CA TYR A 675 -48.18 -16.67 45.61
C TYR A 675 -47.18 -15.50 45.66
N GLU A 676 -46.76 -15.15 46.88
CA GLU A 676 -45.73 -14.14 47.12
C GLU A 676 -44.57 -14.71 47.95
N LEU A 677 -43.40 -14.09 47.81
CA LEU A 677 -42.19 -14.53 48.48
C LEU A 677 -41.72 -13.44 49.44
N LYS A 678 -41.82 -13.71 50.74
CA LYS A 678 -41.52 -12.74 51.79
C LYS A 678 -40.15 -13.01 52.42
N VAL A 679 -39.31 -11.98 52.51
CA VAL A 679 -38.06 -12.06 53.29
C VAL A 679 -38.41 -12.07 54.77
N ILE A 680 -38.02 -13.14 55.47
CA ILE A 680 -38.27 -13.31 56.91
C ILE A 680 -37.06 -12.91 57.73
N SER A 681 -35.86 -13.25 57.27
CA SER A 681 -34.63 -12.86 57.96
C SER A 681 -33.42 -12.85 57.02
N ILE A 682 -32.43 -12.05 57.40
CA ILE A 682 -31.10 -12.01 56.78
C ILE A 682 -30.09 -12.17 57.92
N SER A 683 -29.27 -13.23 57.86
CA SER A 683 -28.23 -13.49 58.87
C SER A 683 -26.98 -14.05 58.22
N GLY A 684 -25.87 -13.31 58.32
CA GLY A 684 -24.60 -13.68 57.68
C GLY A 684 -24.75 -13.81 56.16
N ALA A 685 -24.47 -15.01 55.64
CA ALA A 685 -24.63 -15.35 54.22
C ALA A 685 -26.02 -15.91 53.87
N ASN A 686 -26.95 -16.00 54.82
CA ASN A 686 -28.24 -16.67 54.59
C ASN A 686 -29.39 -15.66 54.55
N VAL A 687 -30.23 -15.76 53.51
CA VAL A 687 -31.52 -15.07 53.41
C VAL A 687 -32.63 -16.11 53.49
N VAL A 688 -33.53 -15.96 54.46
CA VAL A 688 -34.67 -16.86 54.64
C VAL A 688 -35.90 -16.22 54.03
N PHE A 689 -36.53 -16.94 53.11
CA PHE A 689 -37.78 -16.58 52.47
C PHE A 689 -38.91 -17.48 52.95
N GLU A 690 -40.13 -16.95 53.00
CA GLU A 690 -41.36 -17.73 53.19
C GLU A 690 -42.24 -17.55 51.95
N LEU A 691 -42.68 -18.66 51.37
CA LEU A 691 -43.63 -18.66 50.27
C LEU A 691 -45.05 -18.62 50.85
N GLN A 692 -45.81 -17.59 50.52
CA GLN A 692 -47.18 -17.38 51.02
C GLN A 692 -48.17 -17.46 49.86
N ASN A 693 -49.39 -17.92 50.14
CA ASN A 693 -50.52 -17.85 49.21
C ASN A 693 -51.24 -16.48 49.28
N GLY A 694 -52.28 -16.28 48.46
CA GLY A 694 -53.01 -14.99 48.39
C GLY A 694 -53.74 -14.57 49.66
N SER A 695 -53.79 -15.46 50.66
CA SER A 695 -54.35 -15.20 51.99
C SER A 695 -53.28 -15.05 53.08
N GLY A 696 -51.99 -15.03 52.71
CA GLY A 696 -50.85 -14.91 53.64
C GLY A 696 -50.48 -16.22 54.36
N GLY A 697 -51.04 -17.35 53.96
CA GLY A 697 -50.73 -18.67 54.54
C GLY A 697 -49.52 -19.31 53.87
N GLY A 698 -48.60 -19.89 54.66
CA GLY A 698 -47.40 -20.53 54.15
C GLY A 698 -47.69 -21.74 53.24
N VAL A 699 -46.95 -21.85 52.13
CA VAL A 699 -47.04 -22.95 51.17
C VAL A 699 -45.80 -23.84 51.25
N ALA A 700 -45.96 -25.07 51.73
CA ALA A 700 -44.89 -26.07 51.86
C ALA A 700 -44.70 -26.93 50.59
N SER A 701 -43.60 -27.68 50.53
CA SER A 701 -43.26 -28.64 49.46
C SER A 701 -43.33 -28.11 48.01
N THR A 702 -43.15 -26.79 47.82
CA THR A 702 -43.19 -26.14 46.51
C THR A 702 -41.79 -25.75 46.06
N ALA A 703 -41.47 -26.03 44.80
CA ALA A 703 -40.18 -25.77 44.21
C ALA A 703 -40.08 -24.31 43.72
N VAL A 704 -38.99 -23.63 44.04
CA VAL A 704 -38.74 -22.23 43.69
C VAL A 704 -37.31 -22.07 43.19
N THR A 705 -37.13 -21.39 42.06
CA THR A 705 -35.80 -21.07 41.52
C THR A 705 -35.37 -19.68 41.98
N PHE A 706 -34.16 -19.55 42.53
CA PHE A 706 -33.63 -18.29 43.01
C PHE A 706 -32.47 -17.79 42.15
N ASN A 707 -32.43 -16.47 41.99
CA ASN A 707 -31.34 -15.74 41.36
C ASN A 707 -30.93 -14.57 42.26
N TYR A 708 -29.63 -14.28 42.35
CA TYR A 708 -29.17 -13.05 43.01
C TYR A 708 -28.13 -12.34 42.16
N SER A 709 -28.05 -11.02 42.34
CA SER A 709 -27.10 -10.19 41.60
C SER A 709 -26.13 -9.43 42.51
N TYR A 710 -24.84 -9.54 42.19
CA TYR A 710 -23.78 -8.74 42.80
C TYR A 710 -23.52 -7.48 41.98
N PHE A 711 -22.99 -6.45 42.63
CA PHE A 711 -22.37 -5.30 41.98
C PHE A 711 -21.05 -4.96 42.67
N CYS A 712 -19.99 -4.81 41.87
CA CYS A 712 -18.69 -4.35 42.35
C CYS A 712 -18.50 -2.89 41.93
N SER A 713 -18.40 -1.99 42.92
CA SER A 713 -18.09 -0.56 42.69
C SER A 713 -16.68 -0.36 42.16
#